data_AF-A0A2V5NTJ0-F1
#
_entry.id   AF-A0A2V5NTJ0-F1
#
_cell.length_a   1.000
_cell.length_b   1.000
_cell.length_c   1.000
_cell.angle_alpha   90.00
_cell.angle_beta   90.00
_cell.angle_gamma   90.00
#
_symmetry.space_group_name_H-M   'P 1'
#
loop_
_entity.id
_entity.type
_entity.pdbx_description
1 polymer ?
#
loop_
_entity_poly.entity_id
_entity_poly.type
_entity_poly.pdbx_seq_one_letter_code
_entity_poly.pdbx_strand_id
1 'polypeptide(L)'
;MAGARLRELPWAKFWRAQALAGLNRWADALPLYEDVANDRGSHFHGAAVFGTAEMLRALGKRQQALNKLNLLFHDKEWATRAQLRAAELYIELGDAPNARSLLAEMRPILVAERRERRVLRGRLELILQRPERAIGMFQALLKKPEGSPHATLIAALFGIADAHVQLKTPEAGDDVIEQFIDHHASDPDLPLLFEKLDSLYRAEHKPSRNELEKWVRRPEEPRRTFARWYLARLEVRNGRRERARQLFSDLRRSGIKSPAIAQGFLEFAQFEVDDRNFDEAIAILNDARLLHPDPALLARINFLFAQANYLAKRFDTATATFEQIAHSNSPWPKTALFNASSGWLQVGNHARFLADYTELDAQGGDEEARANLRLEEALVQAAKGDRKAAGSLQQFIRDFPKNPRLSEAWVGLAEVAFHSSPPRIDEARKNLARAAESKPTAAAAERADYLIIWVEESAGGNEPKVIELAKKFLEQHSQSPVAPEVRLKLAELYYRRQDFANAQTEFEIIAQQNPEDALAERALFFAAESAMSSMGEHSLDRAIVLFDQVVQKNGPLRWTARNEQALIERKLGKLKDALALYDEVLKSDAALPEKREALCAKGDIFFEAGATDPNSYQRAIETYDQLASEKDGPTEWRNQALFKKGLCLEKKNDRDAALATFYEILEEEARPDQRRDLFWYYKAGFNASRLLEEDSKWESAAAIYDKLAAAGGSRSEEAKARLNNIRLEHFLWTD
;
A
#
# COMPACT_ATOMS: atom_id res chain seq x y z
N MET A 1 60.13 -11.97 -30.61
CA MET A 1 60.63 -13.07 -29.74
C MET A 1 61.38 -12.62 -28.47
N ALA A 2 62.08 -11.47 -28.44
CA ALA A 2 62.82 -11.01 -27.24
C ALA A 2 61.95 -10.77 -25.99
N GLY A 3 60.72 -10.26 -26.15
CA GLY A 3 59.80 -9.98 -25.03
C GLY A 3 59.25 -11.21 -24.30
N ALA A 4 59.22 -12.39 -24.93
CA ALA A 4 58.76 -13.63 -24.29
C ALA A 4 59.84 -14.23 -23.38
N ARG A 5 61.11 -14.20 -23.80
CA ARG A 5 62.25 -14.67 -22.97
C ARG A 5 62.52 -13.74 -21.78
N LEU A 6 62.27 -12.44 -21.91
CA LEU A 6 62.38 -11.47 -20.80
C LEU A 6 61.35 -11.72 -19.69
N ARG A 7 60.14 -12.19 -20.03
CA ARG A 7 59.07 -12.52 -19.06
C ARG A 7 59.39 -13.75 -18.22
N GLU A 8 60.30 -14.60 -18.69
CA GLU A 8 60.71 -15.82 -17.99
C GLU A 8 61.81 -15.58 -16.95
N LEU A 9 62.42 -14.38 -16.91
CA LEU A 9 63.48 -14.06 -15.96
C LEU A 9 62.93 -13.92 -14.52
N PRO A 10 63.65 -14.41 -13.48
CA PRO A 10 63.17 -14.38 -12.10
C PRO A 10 62.75 -12.98 -11.59
N TRP A 11 63.48 -11.93 -11.94
CA TRP A 11 63.14 -10.55 -11.54
C TRP A 11 61.85 -10.06 -12.22
N ALA A 12 61.63 -10.41 -13.49
CA ALA A 12 60.44 -10.00 -14.24
C ALA A 12 59.19 -10.72 -13.70
N LYS A 13 59.32 -12.01 -13.36
CA LYS A 13 58.27 -12.77 -12.67
C LYS A 13 57.94 -12.18 -11.30
N PHE A 14 58.96 -11.84 -10.51
CA PHE A 14 58.78 -11.23 -9.20
C PHE A 14 58.02 -9.90 -9.28
N TRP A 15 58.45 -8.96 -10.14
CA TRP A 15 57.77 -7.67 -10.25
C TRP A 15 56.36 -7.78 -10.85
N ARG A 16 56.13 -8.74 -11.75
CA ARG A 16 54.78 -9.06 -12.21
C ARG A 16 53.90 -9.60 -11.08
N ALA A 17 54.44 -10.46 -10.23
CA ALA A 17 53.75 -10.96 -9.04
C ALA A 17 53.43 -9.82 -8.06
N GLN A 18 54.36 -8.89 -7.83
CA GLN A 18 54.14 -7.67 -7.03
C GLN A 18 53.00 -6.81 -7.60
N ALA A 19 52.98 -6.59 -8.92
CA ALA A 19 51.92 -5.82 -9.57
C ALA A 19 50.54 -6.50 -9.46
N LEU A 20 50.47 -7.82 -9.69
CA LEU A 20 49.22 -8.58 -9.55
C LEU A 20 48.72 -8.61 -8.11
N ALA A 21 49.63 -8.77 -7.14
CA ALA A 21 49.30 -8.65 -5.72
C ALA A 21 48.79 -7.24 -5.38
N GLY A 22 49.43 -6.18 -5.87
CA GLY A 22 48.95 -4.80 -5.68
C GLY A 22 47.54 -4.56 -6.25
N LEU A 23 47.10 -5.36 -7.22
CA LEU A 23 45.75 -5.33 -7.81
C LEU A 23 44.78 -6.34 -7.15
N ASN A 24 45.13 -6.89 -5.99
CA ASN A 24 44.37 -7.92 -5.27
C ASN A 24 44.11 -9.22 -6.08
N ARG A 25 44.91 -9.49 -7.13
CA ARG A 25 44.81 -10.70 -7.95
C ARG A 25 45.67 -11.81 -7.38
N TRP A 26 45.33 -12.24 -6.17
CA TRP A 26 46.13 -13.16 -5.36
C TRP A 26 46.38 -14.52 -6.03
N ALA A 27 45.35 -15.07 -6.66
CA ALA A 27 45.42 -16.37 -7.34
C ALA A 27 46.37 -16.33 -8.56
N ASP A 28 46.45 -15.19 -9.25
CA ASP A 28 47.33 -15.00 -10.41
C ASP A 28 48.78 -14.69 -9.99
N ALA A 29 48.95 -13.99 -8.86
CA ALA A 29 50.26 -13.64 -8.31
C ALA A 29 50.96 -14.84 -7.67
N LEU A 30 50.20 -15.73 -7.01
CA LEU A 30 50.73 -16.90 -6.29
C LEU A 30 51.69 -17.77 -7.12
N PRO A 31 51.33 -18.29 -8.31
CA PRO A 31 52.22 -19.17 -9.06
C PRO A 31 53.52 -18.48 -9.51
N LEU A 32 53.48 -17.16 -9.73
CA LEU A 32 54.66 -16.38 -10.08
C LEU A 32 55.61 -16.21 -8.89
N TYR A 33 55.07 -16.01 -7.67
CA TYR A 33 55.88 -16.01 -6.46
C TYR A 33 56.46 -17.39 -6.16
N GLU A 34 55.68 -18.47 -6.34
CA GLU A 34 56.14 -19.84 -6.11
C GLU A 34 57.30 -20.22 -7.04
N ASP A 35 57.22 -19.83 -8.32
CA ASP A 35 58.28 -20.08 -9.29
C ASP A 35 59.59 -19.37 -8.92
N VAL A 36 59.53 -18.08 -8.52
CA VAL A 36 60.70 -17.34 -8.06
C VAL A 36 61.22 -17.87 -6.72
N ALA A 37 60.34 -18.35 -5.84
CA ALA A 37 60.71 -18.95 -4.56
C ALA A 37 61.41 -20.30 -4.70
N ASN A 38 61.21 -21.03 -5.81
CA ASN A 38 61.88 -22.32 -6.05
C ASN A 38 63.37 -22.15 -6.45
N ASP A 39 63.75 -20.98 -6.99
CA ASP A 39 65.14 -20.65 -7.28
C ASP A 39 65.85 -20.07 -6.04
N ARG A 40 66.57 -20.93 -5.30
CA ARG A 40 67.34 -20.52 -4.11
C ARG A 40 68.53 -19.60 -4.41
N GLY A 41 68.98 -19.52 -5.68
CA GLY A 41 70.07 -18.62 -6.10
C GLY A 41 69.59 -17.20 -6.44
N SER A 42 68.27 -17.01 -6.57
CA SER A 42 67.67 -15.72 -6.88
C SER A 42 67.83 -14.71 -5.74
N HIS A 43 68.20 -13.47 -6.07
CA HIS A 43 68.22 -12.37 -5.10
C HIS A 43 66.82 -12.04 -4.54
N PHE A 44 65.76 -12.50 -5.21
CA PHE A 44 64.38 -12.32 -4.78
C PHE A 44 63.84 -13.52 -3.99
N HIS A 45 64.65 -14.54 -3.70
CA HIS A 45 64.18 -15.77 -3.06
C HIS A 45 63.40 -15.52 -1.77
N GLY A 46 64.00 -14.83 -0.78
CA GLY A 46 63.34 -14.54 0.50
C GLY A 46 62.05 -13.71 0.34
N ALA A 47 62.10 -12.69 -0.53
CA ALA A 47 60.94 -11.85 -0.84
C ALA A 47 59.81 -12.62 -1.54
N ALA A 48 60.15 -13.58 -2.40
CA ALA A 48 59.20 -14.43 -3.11
C ALA A 48 58.58 -15.50 -2.20
N VAL A 49 59.35 -16.09 -1.28
CA VAL A 49 58.82 -16.99 -0.24
C VAL A 49 57.84 -16.25 0.66
N PHE A 50 58.18 -15.02 1.09
CA PHE A 50 57.29 -14.18 1.87
C PHE A 50 56.05 -13.77 1.07
N GLY A 51 56.21 -13.37 -0.19
CA GLY A 51 55.11 -13.06 -1.11
C GLY A 51 54.16 -14.25 -1.31
N THR A 52 54.72 -15.46 -1.48
CA THR A 52 53.94 -16.72 -1.53
C THR A 52 53.08 -16.89 -0.28
N ALA A 53 53.66 -16.67 0.90
CA ALA A 53 52.92 -16.76 2.16
C ALA A 53 51.76 -15.75 2.24
N GLU A 54 51.99 -14.49 1.86
CA GLU A 54 50.95 -13.46 1.87
C GLU A 54 49.83 -13.78 0.89
N MET A 55 50.13 -14.32 -0.30
CA MET A 55 49.10 -14.74 -1.26
C MET A 55 48.28 -15.91 -0.72
N LEU A 56 48.94 -16.91 -0.12
CA LEU A 56 48.26 -18.04 0.52
C LEU A 56 47.36 -17.58 1.67
N ARG A 57 47.81 -16.61 2.47
CA ARG A 57 47.00 -15.98 3.53
C ARG A 57 45.77 -15.27 2.95
N ALA A 58 45.95 -14.44 1.92
CA ALA A 58 44.85 -13.73 1.25
C ALA A 58 43.82 -14.68 0.61
N LEU A 59 44.27 -15.87 0.17
CA LEU A 59 43.42 -16.95 -0.35
C LEU A 59 42.82 -17.85 0.74
N GLY A 60 43.00 -17.52 2.03
CA GLY A 60 42.47 -18.29 3.16
C GLY A 60 43.23 -19.58 3.49
N LYS A 61 44.33 -19.89 2.79
CA LYS A 61 45.17 -21.08 3.01
C LYS A 61 46.18 -20.86 4.14
N ARG A 62 45.67 -20.53 5.34
CA ARG A 62 46.46 -20.06 6.51
C ARG A 62 47.57 -21.01 6.94
N GLN A 63 47.30 -22.32 6.99
CA GLN A 63 48.32 -23.31 7.37
C GLN A 63 49.47 -23.41 6.35
N GLN A 64 49.15 -23.30 5.05
CA GLN A 64 50.17 -23.32 3.99
C GLN A 64 51.01 -22.03 4.02
N ALA A 65 50.38 -20.89 4.28
CA ALA A 65 51.06 -19.62 4.49
C ALA A 65 52.06 -19.70 5.66
N LEU A 66 51.63 -20.27 6.79
CA LEU A 66 52.48 -20.48 7.96
C LEU A 66 53.70 -21.35 7.63
N ASN A 67 53.49 -22.47 6.93
CA ASN A 67 54.59 -23.34 6.51
C ASN A 67 55.62 -22.61 5.64
N LYS A 68 55.18 -21.70 4.76
CA LYS A 68 56.08 -20.86 3.94
C LYS A 68 56.83 -19.83 4.78
N LEU A 69 56.19 -19.19 5.76
CA LEU A 69 56.85 -18.24 6.67
C LEU A 69 57.93 -18.91 7.53
N ASN A 70 57.69 -20.14 7.99
CA ASN A 70 58.65 -20.89 8.81
C ASN A 70 59.99 -21.12 8.10
N LEU A 71 60.00 -21.19 6.76
CA LEU A 71 61.23 -21.32 5.96
C LEU A 71 62.15 -20.10 6.11
N LEU A 72 61.59 -18.93 6.46
CA LEU A 72 62.32 -17.67 6.57
C LEU A 72 62.81 -17.37 8.00
N PHE A 73 62.52 -18.20 9.00
CA PHE A 73 62.84 -17.90 10.40
C PHE A 73 64.35 -17.76 10.70
N HIS A 74 65.21 -18.32 9.84
CA HIS A 74 66.66 -18.23 9.95
C HIS A 74 67.28 -17.34 8.87
N ASP A 75 66.46 -16.68 8.05
CA ASP A 75 66.92 -15.77 7.01
C ASP A 75 67.42 -14.45 7.61
N LYS A 76 68.58 -13.96 7.16
CA LYS A 76 69.22 -12.78 7.75
C LYS A 76 68.42 -11.50 7.58
N GLU A 77 67.63 -11.38 6.51
CA GLU A 77 66.85 -10.19 6.18
C GLU A 77 65.37 -10.36 6.53
N TRP A 78 64.82 -11.55 6.34
CA TRP A 78 63.38 -11.79 6.42
C TRP A 78 62.89 -12.39 7.73
N ALA A 79 63.77 -12.91 8.60
CA ALA A 79 63.37 -13.62 9.82
C ALA A 79 62.38 -12.84 10.68
N THR A 80 62.68 -11.60 11.05
CA THR A 80 61.81 -10.84 11.97
C THR A 80 60.43 -10.58 11.37
N ARG A 81 60.37 -10.21 10.09
CA ARG A 81 59.11 -9.94 9.39
C ARG A 81 58.28 -11.22 9.23
N ALA A 82 58.92 -12.34 8.91
CA ALA A 82 58.26 -13.64 8.81
C ALA A 82 57.74 -14.13 10.17
N GLN A 83 58.51 -13.96 11.24
CA GLN A 83 58.11 -14.31 12.61
C GLN A 83 56.92 -13.47 13.09
N LEU A 84 56.89 -12.15 12.81
CA LEU A 84 55.75 -11.29 13.14
C LEU A 84 54.47 -11.74 12.44
N ARG A 85 54.55 -12.02 11.12
CA ARG A 85 53.39 -12.52 10.36
C ARG A 85 52.95 -13.92 10.78
N ALA A 86 53.91 -14.80 11.11
CA ALA A 86 53.58 -16.13 11.62
C ALA A 86 52.90 -16.04 12.99
N ALA A 87 53.37 -15.16 13.88
CA ALA A 87 52.72 -14.92 15.16
C ALA A 87 51.29 -14.37 15.01
N GLU A 88 51.07 -13.45 14.06
CA GLU A 88 49.72 -12.97 13.71
C GLU A 88 48.82 -14.10 13.20
N LEU A 89 49.32 -14.97 12.32
CA LEU A 89 48.57 -16.14 11.85
C LEU A 89 48.26 -17.15 12.97
N TYR A 90 49.21 -17.41 13.87
CA TYR A 90 48.95 -18.27 15.02
C TYR A 90 47.84 -17.71 15.91
N ILE A 91 47.81 -16.40 16.12
CA ILE A 91 46.73 -15.70 16.85
C ILE A 91 45.40 -15.85 16.10
N GLU A 92 45.36 -15.61 14.78
CA GLU A 92 44.14 -15.78 13.97
C GLU A 92 43.62 -17.22 13.98
N LEU A 93 44.51 -18.21 14.06
CA LEU A 93 44.17 -19.63 14.13
C LEU A 93 43.80 -20.10 15.55
N GLY A 94 43.89 -19.24 16.56
CA GLY A 94 43.66 -19.60 17.96
C GLY A 94 44.77 -20.43 18.60
N ASP A 95 45.93 -20.57 17.94
CA ASP A 95 47.08 -21.32 18.42
C ASP A 95 47.95 -20.45 19.37
N ALA A 96 47.39 -20.22 20.56
CA ALA A 96 48.03 -19.41 21.58
C ALA A 96 49.41 -19.94 22.04
N PRO A 97 49.66 -21.26 22.20
CA PRO A 97 50.97 -21.78 22.58
C PRO A 97 52.09 -21.40 21.61
N ASN A 98 51.88 -21.61 20.30
CA ASN A 98 52.91 -21.30 19.30
C ASN A 98 53.10 -19.80 19.12
N ALA A 99 52.00 -19.02 19.12
CA ALA A 99 52.08 -17.56 19.14
C ALA A 99 52.91 -17.06 20.33
N ARG A 100 52.68 -17.62 21.53
CA ARG A 100 53.38 -17.24 22.76
C ARG A 100 54.88 -17.55 22.68
N SER A 101 55.26 -18.76 22.24
CA SER A 101 56.67 -19.15 22.12
C SER A 101 57.39 -18.24 21.14
N LEU A 102 56.81 -18.06 19.95
CA LEU A 102 57.41 -17.26 18.88
C LEU A 102 57.60 -15.79 19.29
N LEU A 103 56.58 -15.18 19.89
CA LEU A 103 56.64 -13.80 20.38
C LEU A 103 57.62 -13.62 21.54
N ALA A 104 57.93 -14.68 22.30
CA ALA A 104 58.91 -14.65 23.39
C ALA A 104 60.35 -14.74 22.88
N GLU A 105 60.60 -15.59 21.89
CA GLU A 105 61.93 -15.88 21.36
C GLU A 105 62.43 -14.82 20.38
N MET A 106 61.54 -14.21 19.60
CA MET A 106 61.92 -13.25 18.56
C MET A 106 62.62 -12.00 19.13
N ARG A 107 63.63 -11.51 18.41
CA ARG A 107 64.46 -10.36 18.80
C ARG A 107 64.42 -9.25 17.75
N PRO A 108 63.29 -8.52 17.63
CA PRO A 108 63.16 -7.44 16.67
C PRO A 108 64.15 -6.31 16.96
N ILE A 109 64.75 -5.77 15.90
CA ILE A 109 65.81 -4.75 15.97
C ILE A 109 65.19 -3.36 15.80
N LEU A 110 64.27 -3.22 14.85
CA LEU A 110 63.65 -1.94 14.54
C LEU A 110 62.64 -1.54 15.62
N VAL A 111 62.47 -0.24 15.82
CA VAL A 111 61.44 0.28 16.75
C VAL A 111 60.05 -0.20 16.30
N ALA A 112 59.72 -0.05 15.02
CA ALA A 112 58.43 -0.47 14.46
C ALA A 112 58.12 -1.96 14.74
N GLU A 113 59.08 -2.86 14.51
CA GLU A 113 58.93 -4.30 14.78
C GLU A 113 58.71 -4.59 16.28
N ARG A 114 59.40 -3.87 17.17
CA ARG A 114 59.19 -3.98 18.62
C ARG A 114 57.78 -3.54 19.02
N ARG A 115 57.21 -2.55 18.34
CA ARG A 115 55.84 -2.06 18.57
C ARG A 115 54.81 -3.06 18.03
N GLU A 116 55.00 -3.58 16.82
CA GLU A 116 54.14 -4.62 16.24
C GLU A 116 54.13 -5.88 17.10
N ARG A 117 55.30 -6.35 17.58
CA ARG A 117 55.39 -7.46 18.54
C ARG A 117 54.58 -7.20 19.80
N ARG A 118 54.57 -5.97 20.32
CA ARG A 118 53.80 -5.61 21.52
C ARG A 118 52.29 -5.65 21.26
N VAL A 119 51.82 -5.20 20.09
CA VAL A 119 50.41 -5.35 19.68
C VAL A 119 50.01 -6.81 19.60
N LEU A 120 50.82 -7.66 18.97
CA LEU A 120 50.56 -9.09 18.86
C LEU A 120 50.52 -9.77 20.24
N ARG A 121 51.41 -9.38 21.16
CA ARG A 121 51.33 -9.86 22.56
C ARG A 121 50.04 -9.42 23.25
N GLY A 122 49.59 -8.17 23.04
CA GLY A 122 48.31 -7.70 23.56
C GLY A 122 47.13 -8.52 23.01
N ARG A 123 47.09 -8.77 21.69
CA ARG A 123 46.07 -9.61 21.04
C ARG A 123 46.09 -11.05 21.57
N LEU A 124 47.28 -11.61 21.81
CA LEU A 124 47.44 -12.92 22.43
C LEU A 124 46.84 -12.97 23.84
N GLU A 125 47.05 -11.93 24.67
CA GLU A 125 46.43 -11.87 26.00
C GLU A 125 44.90 -11.79 25.92
N LEU A 126 44.32 -11.14 24.90
CA LEU A 126 42.87 -11.16 24.66
C LEU A 126 42.35 -12.56 24.33
N ILE A 127 43.05 -13.33 23.51
CA ILE A 127 42.68 -14.73 23.22
C ILE A 127 42.77 -15.58 24.50
N LEU A 128 43.78 -15.33 25.33
CA LEU A 128 43.99 -16.00 26.61
C LEU A 128 43.03 -15.52 27.73
N GLN A 129 42.02 -14.70 27.40
CA GLN A 129 41.03 -14.17 28.36
C GLN A 129 41.67 -13.38 29.51
N ARG A 130 42.67 -12.54 29.18
CA ARG A 130 43.38 -11.67 30.13
C ARG A 130 43.32 -10.19 29.68
N PRO A 131 42.12 -9.61 29.60
CA PRO A 131 41.91 -8.29 29.01
C PRO A 131 42.66 -7.17 29.73
N GLU A 132 42.84 -7.22 31.05
CA GLU A 132 43.57 -6.17 31.80
C GLU A 132 45.06 -6.12 31.42
N ARG A 133 45.66 -7.29 31.18
CA ARG A 133 47.05 -7.36 30.69
C ARG A 133 47.15 -6.83 29.27
N ALA A 134 46.19 -7.17 28.42
CA ALA A 134 46.12 -6.66 27.06
C ALA A 134 46.02 -5.13 27.04
N ILE A 135 45.12 -4.55 27.84
CA ILE A 135 44.96 -3.09 27.99
C ILE A 135 46.28 -2.44 28.38
N GLY A 136 46.98 -2.95 29.39
CA GLY A 136 48.27 -2.40 29.81
C GLY A 136 49.32 -2.42 28.68
N MET A 137 49.33 -3.45 27.83
CA MET A 137 50.23 -3.53 26.68
C MET A 137 49.88 -2.51 25.59
N PHE A 138 48.60 -2.34 25.28
CA PHE A 138 48.13 -1.39 24.26
C PHE A 138 48.26 0.06 24.72
N GLN A 139 47.87 0.38 25.95
CA GLN A 139 48.01 1.75 26.51
C GLN A 139 49.47 2.21 26.55
N ALA A 140 50.41 1.31 26.80
CA ALA A 140 51.84 1.63 26.76
C ALA A 140 52.32 2.06 25.36
N LEU A 141 51.62 1.64 24.29
CA LEU A 141 51.89 2.10 22.92
C LEU A 141 51.31 3.50 22.70
N LEU A 142 50.07 3.73 23.10
CA LEU A 142 49.39 5.02 22.90
C LEU A 142 50.04 6.16 23.71
N LYS A 143 50.58 5.87 24.90
CA LYS A 143 51.31 6.88 25.72
C LYS A 143 52.64 7.32 25.12
N LYS A 144 53.26 6.51 24.26
CA LYS A 144 54.57 6.78 23.62
C LYS A 144 54.53 6.34 22.16
N PRO A 145 53.80 7.09 21.31
CA PRO A 145 53.51 6.69 19.94
C PRO A 145 54.72 6.81 19.01
N GLU A 146 55.80 7.50 19.41
CA GLU A 146 56.95 7.78 18.56
C GLU A 146 57.58 6.50 17.98
N GLY A 147 57.74 6.48 16.66
CA GLY A 147 58.29 5.35 15.90
C GLY A 147 57.33 4.16 15.74
N SER A 148 56.06 4.28 16.11
CA SER A 148 55.02 3.28 15.85
C SER A 148 54.36 3.55 14.49
N PRO A 149 54.20 2.54 13.61
CA PRO A 149 53.39 2.68 12.42
C PRO A 149 51.95 3.04 12.77
N HIS A 150 51.29 3.84 11.92
CA HIS A 150 49.90 4.27 12.15
C HIS A 150 48.94 3.08 12.36
N ALA A 151 49.02 2.05 11.50
CA ALA A 151 48.23 0.82 11.65
C ALA A 151 48.45 0.10 13.00
N THR A 152 49.64 0.21 13.59
CA THR A 152 49.94 -0.34 14.92
C THR A 152 49.23 0.43 16.03
N LEU A 153 49.07 1.75 15.87
CA LEU A 153 48.31 2.59 16.80
C LEU A 153 46.81 2.29 16.71
N ILE A 154 46.26 2.20 15.49
CA ILE A 154 44.86 1.81 15.28
C ILE A 154 44.57 0.41 15.84
N ALA A 155 45.46 -0.56 15.59
CA ALA A 155 45.34 -1.90 16.15
C ALA A 155 45.39 -1.92 17.69
N ALA A 156 46.16 -1.00 18.31
CA ALA A 156 46.19 -0.87 19.77
C ALA A 156 44.90 -0.26 20.32
N LEU A 157 44.32 0.75 19.65
CA LEU A 157 43.01 1.31 20.01
C LEU A 157 41.92 0.22 19.97
N PHE A 158 41.86 -0.53 18.87
CA PHE A 158 40.88 -1.61 18.71
C PHE A 158 41.09 -2.72 19.75
N GLY A 159 42.35 -3.04 20.06
CA GLY A 159 42.68 -4.00 21.10
C GLY A 159 42.22 -3.56 22.50
N ILE A 160 42.27 -2.26 22.83
CA ILE A 160 41.72 -1.73 24.08
C ILE A 160 40.19 -1.84 24.08
N ALA A 161 39.55 -1.44 22.98
CA ALA A 161 38.10 -1.56 22.82
C ALA A 161 37.62 -3.02 22.97
N ASP A 162 38.29 -3.97 22.31
CA ASP A 162 37.98 -5.41 22.42
C ASP A 162 38.18 -5.94 23.85
N ALA A 163 39.22 -5.47 24.56
CA ALA A 163 39.44 -5.82 25.95
C ALA A 163 38.28 -5.35 26.85
N HIS A 164 37.80 -4.13 26.62
CA HIS A 164 36.69 -3.56 27.37
C HIS A 164 35.36 -4.26 27.07
N VAL A 165 35.16 -4.73 25.84
CA VAL A 165 34.03 -5.62 25.51
C VAL A 165 34.12 -6.94 26.29
N GLN A 166 35.30 -7.58 26.37
CA GLN A 166 35.49 -8.80 27.20
C GLN A 166 35.23 -8.54 28.69
N LEU A 167 35.62 -7.36 29.18
CA LEU A 167 35.37 -6.90 30.55
C LEU A 167 33.93 -6.47 30.81
N LYS A 168 33.05 -6.46 29.80
CA LYS A 168 31.68 -5.93 29.89
C LYS A 168 31.63 -4.46 30.33
N THR A 169 32.60 -3.67 29.88
CA THR A 169 32.71 -2.22 30.11
C THR A 169 32.93 -1.47 28.80
N PRO A 170 32.07 -1.66 27.78
CA PRO A 170 32.25 -1.01 26.48
C PRO A 170 32.34 0.52 26.55
N GLU A 171 31.72 1.14 27.57
CA GLU A 171 31.76 2.59 27.87
C GLU A 171 33.15 3.12 28.28
N ALA A 172 34.11 2.23 28.57
CA ALA A 172 35.50 2.63 28.76
C ALA A 172 36.35 2.35 27.51
N GLY A 173 35.83 1.51 26.60
CA GLY A 173 36.45 1.22 25.32
C GLY A 173 36.17 2.31 24.29
N ASP A 174 34.96 2.87 24.30
CA ASP A 174 34.56 3.96 23.40
C ASP A 174 35.30 5.25 23.76
N ASP A 175 35.42 5.61 25.04
CA ASP A 175 36.19 6.77 25.56
C ASP A 175 37.56 6.91 24.88
N VAL A 176 38.27 5.78 24.71
CA VAL A 176 39.61 5.74 24.12
C VAL A 176 39.59 6.01 22.62
N ILE A 177 38.57 5.51 21.91
CA ILE A 177 38.37 5.77 20.48
C ILE A 177 37.88 7.20 20.27
N GLU A 178 36.94 7.67 21.09
CA GLU A 178 36.43 9.04 21.06
C GLU A 178 37.54 10.05 21.28
N GLN A 179 38.39 9.83 22.28
CA GLN A 179 39.54 10.69 22.52
C GLN A 179 40.47 10.74 21.31
N PHE A 180 40.73 9.61 20.65
CA PHE A 180 41.56 9.58 19.45
C PHE A 180 40.92 10.38 18.30
N ILE A 181 39.65 10.15 18.00
CA ILE A 181 38.91 10.88 16.96
C ILE A 181 38.84 12.39 17.27
N ASP A 182 38.75 12.79 18.54
CA ASP A 182 38.69 14.20 18.93
C ASP A 182 39.99 14.96 18.60
N HIS A 183 41.14 14.30 18.71
CA HIS A 183 42.46 14.88 18.42
C HIS A 183 42.89 14.70 16.95
N HIS A 184 42.32 13.73 16.24
CA HIS A 184 42.72 13.35 14.88
C HIS A 184 41.57 13.49 13.87
N ALA A 185 41.09 14.73 13.67
CA ALA A 185 39.91 15.04 12.85
C ALA A 185 40.04 14.72 11.34
N SER A 186 41.26 14.50 10.85
CA SER A 186 41.56 14.20 9.45
C SER A 186 42.32 12.88 9.28
N ASP A 187 42.18 11.98 10.25
CA ASP A 187 42.80 10.66 10.20
C ASP A 187 42.30 9.83 8.99
N PRO A 188 43.18 9.14 8.24
CA PRO A 188 42.76 8.34 7.09
C PRO A 188 41.88 7.14 7.48
N ASP A 189 42.02 6.62 8.70
CA ASP A 189 41.30 5.44 9.19
C ASP A 189 40.01 5.81 9.96
N LEU A 190 39.54 7.06 9.84
CA LEU A 190 38.23 7.49 10.39
C LEU A 190 37.06 6.55 10.02
N PRO A 191 36.92 6.02 8.78
CA PRO A 191 35.86 5.06 8.48
C PRO A 191 35.89 3.84 9.41
N LEU A 192 37.07 3.28 9.67
CA LEU A 192 37.26 2.11 10.54
C LEU A 192 37.02 2.48 12.01
N LEU A 193 37.51 3.65 12.45
CA LEU A 193 37.35 4.13 13.82
C LEU A 193 35.88 4.36 14.18
N PHE A 194 35.11 5.01 13.30
CA PHE A 194 33.69 5.21 13.51
C PHE A 194 32.88 3.91 13.43
N GLU A 195 33.26 2.97 12.55
CA GLU A 195 32.65 1.64 12.54
C GLU A 195 32.88 0.89 13.85
N LYS A 196 34.11 0.92 14.37
CA LYS A 196 34.42 0.34 15.68
C LYS A 196 33.66 1.02 16.80
N LEU A 197 33.58 2.35 16.79
CA LEU A 197 32.81 3.12 17.77
C LEU A 197 31.32 2.75 17.76
N ASP A 198 30.70 2.60 16.59
CA ASP A 198 29.31 2.14 16.48
C ASP A 198 29.10 0.74 17.08
N SER A 199 30.09 -0.15 16.94
CA SER A 199 30.02 -1.48 17.52
C SER A 199 30.03 -1.44 19.06
N LEU A 200 30.75 -0.49 19.65
CA LEU A 200 30.78 -0.27 21.10
C LEU A 200 29.46 0.33 21.60
N TYR A 201 28.96 1.37 20.94
CA TYR A 201 27.65 1.95 21.27
C TYR A 201 26.50 0.94 21.21
N ARG A 202 26.59 -0.11 20.38
CA ARG A 202 25.60 -1.20 20.34
C ARG A 202 25.75 -2.18 21.51
N ALA A 203 26.95 -2.33 22.06
CA ALA A 203 27.24 -3.20 23.19
C ALA A 203 26.91 -2.53 24.54
N GLU A 204 26.88 -1.20 24.57
CA GLU A 204 26.52 -0.40 25.74
C GLU A 204 25.06 -0.51 26.11
N HIS A 205 24.76 -0.41 27.41
CA HIS A 205 23.37 -0.39 27.87
C HIS A 205 22.67 0.93 27.51
N LYS A 206 23.42 2.05 27.54
CA LYS A 206 22.90 3.38 27.24
C LYS A 206 23.98 4.24 26.56
N PRO A 207 24.13 4.16 25.24
CA PRO A 207 25.17 4.89 24.54
C PRO A 207 25.03 6.40 24.65
N SER A 208 26.16 7.07 24.86
CA SER A 208 26.26 8.53 24.84
C SER A 208 26.20 9.04 23.41
N ARG A 209 25.50 10.16 23.20
CA ARG A 209 25.48 10.88 21.91
C ARG A 209 26.35 12.14 21.93
N ASN A 210 26.95 12.46 23.07
CA ASN A 210 27.51 13.78 23.32
C ASN A 210 28.72 14.06 22.42
N GLU A 211 29.63 13.11 22.25
CA GLU A 211 30.82 13.30 21.41
C GLU A 211 30.45 13.37 19.92
N LEU A 212 29.55 12.51 19.44
CA LEU A 212 29.02 12.61 18.08
C LEU A 212 28.35 13.97 17.82
N GLU A 213 27.50 14.46 18.75
CA GLU A 213 26.89 15.80 18.63
C GLU A 213 27.94 16.92 18.63
N LYS A 214 28.95 16.81 19.50
CA LYS A 214 30.07 17.75 19.58
C LYS A 214 30.82 17.80 18.24
N TRP A 215 31.14 16.67 17.64
CA TRP A 215 31.82 16.63 16.33
C TRP A 215 30.95 17.11 15.17
N VAL A 216 29.63 16.92 15.23
CA VAL A 216 28.70 17.50 14.23
C VAL A 216 28.70 19.03 14.27
N ARG A 217 28.87 19.63 15.46
CA ARG A 217 28.91 21.09 15.67
C ARG A 217 30.25 21.71 15.25
N ARG A 218 31.34 20.95 15.29
CA ARG A 218 32.66 21.44 14.87
C ARG A 218 32.85 21.31 13.35
N PRO A 219 33.57 22.24 12.69
CA PRO A 219 33.62 22.29 11.23
C PRO A 219 34.67 21.37 10.58
N GLU A 220 35.46 20.60 11.34
CA GLU A 220 36.57 19.84 10.77
C GLU A 220 36.09 18.62 9.95
N GLU A 221 36.48 18.58 8.68
CA GLU A 221 36.21 17.47 7.77
C GLU A 221 37.45 16.57 7.62
N PRO A 222 37.27 15.25 7.35
CA PRO A 222 36.00 14.55 7.12
C PRO A 222 35.32 14.03 8.40
N ARG A 223 35.89 14.25 9.60
CA ARG A 223 35.29 13.79 10.87
C ARG A 223 33.83 14.19 11.02
N ARG A 224 33.49 15.45 10.76
CA ARG A 224 32.11 15.93 10.87
C ARG A 224 31.14 15.13 9.98
N THR A 225 31.55 14.81 8.75
CA THR A 225 30.76 13.99 7.83
C THR A 225 30.50 12.59 8.40
N PHE A 226 31.51 11.91 8.95
CA PHE A 226 31.30 10.62 9.62
C PHE A 226 30.45 10.74 10.89
N ALA A 227 30.70 11.77 11.72
CA ALA A 227 29.91 12.01 12.92
C ALA A 227 28.42 12.20 12.62
N ARG A 228 28.07 12.91 11.53
CA ARG A 228 26.68 13.03 11.06
C ARG A 228 26.07 11.67 10.71
N TRP A 229 26.78 10.86 9.93
CA TRP A 229 26.30 9.54 9.53
C TRP A 229 26.06 8.64 10.75
N TYR A 230 27.05 8.50 11.63
CA TYR A 230 26.94 7.61 12.78
C TYR A 230 25.98 8.13 13.87
N LEU A 231 25.84 9.45 14.01
CA LEU A 231 24.77 10.02 14.84
C LEU A 231 23.40 9.74 14.25
N ALA A 232 23.23 9.80 12.92
CA ALA A 232 21.97 9.43 12.28
C ALA A 232 21.61 7.97 12.59
N ARG A 233 22.56 7.03 12.47
CA ARG A 233 22.37 5.61 12.84
C ARG A 233 21.94 5.45 14.30
N LEU A 234 22.58 6.18 15.21
CA LEU A 234 22.25 6.16 16.64
C LEU A 234 20.83 6.69 16.90
N GLU A 235 20.44 7.79 16.26
CA GLU A 235 19.11 8.38 16.40
C GLU A 235 18.02 7.47 15.80
N VAL A 236 18.30 6.73 14.71
CA VAL A 236 17.40 5.67 14.19
C VAL A 236 17.20 4.58 15.24
N ARG A 237 18.28 4.06 15.86
CA ARG A 237 18.17 3.04 16.92
C ARG A 237 17.38 3.52 18.14
N ASN A 238 17.47 4.81 18.45
CA ASN A 238 16.73 5.44 19.54
C ASN A 238 15.28 5.83 19.16
N GLY A 239 14.82 5.49 17.95
CA GLY A 239 13.45 5.78 17.48
C GLY A 239 13.20 7.26 17.13
N ARG A 240 14.24 8.11 17.09
CA ARG A 240 14.13 9.55 16.83
C ARG A 240 14.27 9.85 15.34
N ARG A 241 13.27 9.39 14.57
CA ARG A 241 13.27 9.41 13.09
C ARG A 241 13.50 10.80 12.49
N GLU A 242 12.84 11.84 12.99
CA GLU A 242 12.99 13.21 12.45
C GLU A 242 14.42 13.73 12.58
N ARG A 243 15.06 13.49 13.73
CA ARG A 243 16.45 13.90 13.94
C ARG A 243 17.40 13.10 13.05
N ALA A 244 17.16 11.80 12.89
CA ALA A 244 17.93 10.97 11.98
C ALA A 244 17.85 11.47 10.53
N ARG A 245 16.64 11.76 10.03
CA ARG A 245 16.42 12.31 8.68
C ARG A 245 17.16 13.62 8.47
N GLN A 246 17.13 14.53 9.45
CA GLN A 246 17.88 15.78 9.39
C GLN A 246 19.39 15.53 9.24
N LEU A 247 19.95 14.63 10.06
CA LEU A 247 21.38 14.32 10.03
C LEU A 247 21.82 13.64 8.72
N PHE A 248 20.99 12.73 8.19
CA PHE A 248 21.22 12.13 6.88
C PHE A 248 21.10 13.15 5.73
N SER A 249 20.14 14.07 5.81
CA SER A 249 20.02 15.16 4.84
C SER A 249 21.24 16.08 4.87
N ASP A 250 21.75 16.40 6.06
CA ASP A 250 22.98 17.17 6.25
C ASP A 250 24.22 16.43 5.73
N LEU A 251 24.26 15.09 5.89
CA LEU A 251 25.28 14.23 5.29
C LEU A 251 25.25 14.32 3.76
N ARG A 252 24.06 14.20 3.15
CA ARG A 252 23.89 14.26 1.69
C ARG A 252 24.35 15.60 1.11
N ARG A 253 24.08 16.69 1.83
CA ARG A 253 24.48 18.07 1.47
C ARG A 253 25.95 18.37 1.74
N SER A 254 26.70 17.46 2.38
CA SER A 254 28.14 17.64 2.61
C SER A 254 28.90 17.79 1.30
N GLY A 255 29.91 18.67 1.31
CA GLY A 255 30.82 18.86 0.18
C GLY A 255 31.82 17.71 0.00
N ILE A 256 31.96 16.81 0.97
CA ILE A 256 32.84 15.65 0.88
C ILE A 256 32.22 14.59 -0.02
N LYS A 257 32.88 14.30 -1.15
CA LYS A 257 32.52 13.20 -2.06
C LYS A 257 33.61 12.13 -1.99
N SER A 258 33.32 11.04 -1.28
CA SER A 258 34.26 9.93 -1.07
C SER A 258 33.51 8.60 -1.13
N PRO A 259 34.12 7.52 -1.67
CA PRO A 259 33.55 6.17 -1.60
C PRO A 259 33.22 5.73 -0.15
N ALA A 260 33.96 6.24 0.84
CA ALA A 260 33.83 5.86 2.25
C ALA A 260 32.46 6.22 2.87
N ILE A 261 31.72 7.17 2.29
CA ILE A 261 30.38 7.56 2.78
C ILE A 261 29.23 6.98 1.96
N ALA A 262 29.52 6.20 0.90
CA ALA A 262 28.49 5.61 0.05
C ALA A 262 27.62 4.61 0.81
N GLN A 263 28.18 3.90 1.79
CA GLN A 263 27.42 3.02 2.69
C GLN A 263 26.42 3.84 3.54
N GLY A 264 26.76 5.06 3.94
CA GLY A 264 25.83 5.95 4.64
C GLY A 264 24.68 6.46 3.77
N PHE A 265 24.93 6.67 2.47
CA PHE A 265 23.86 6.99 1.52
C PHE A 265 22.95 5.79 1.27
N LEU A 266 23.50 4.57 1.18
CA LEU A 266 22.69 3.35 1.09
C LEU A 266 21.78 3.20 2.32
N GLU A 267 22.31 3.44 3.52
CA GLU A 267 21.53 3.41 4.76
C GLU A 267 20.45 4.51 4.80
N PHE A 268 20.76 5.71 4.33
CA PHE A 268 19.78 6.79 4.23
C PHE A 268 18.66 6.45 3.25
N ALA A 269 19.00 5.92 2.07
CA ALA A 269 18.01 5.49 1.09
C ALA A 269 17.12 4.38 1.64
N GLN A 270 17.69 3.40 2.37
CA GLN A 270 16.89 2.36 3.03
C GLN A 270 15.93 2.96 4.05
N PHE A 271 16.39 3.92 4.86
CA PHE A 271 15.55 4.63 5.82
C PHE A 271 14.36 5.34 5.16
N GLU A 272 14.57 5.97 4.00
CA GLU A 272 13.48 6.62 3.24
C GLU A 272 12.56 5.61 2.53
N VAL A 273 13.07 4.46 2.08
CA VAL A 273 12.23 3.35 1.58
C VAL A 273 11.30 2.83 2.69
N ASP A 274 11.82 2.65 3.90
CA ASP A 274 11.04 2.19 5.05
C ASP A 274 9.92 3.18 5.43
N ASP A 275 10.16 4.49 5.23
CA ASP A 275 9.15 5.55 5.41
C ASP A 275 8.30 5.82 4.16
N ARG A 276 8.41 4.96 3.13
CA ARG A 276 7.67 5.05 1.85
C ARG A 276 7.94 6.31 1.02
N ASN A 277 9.04 7.01 1.29
CA ASN A 277 9.51 8.18 0.54
C ASN A 277 10.39 7.74 -0.64
N PHE A 278 9.79 7.01 -1.59
CA PHE A 278 10.54 6.32 -2.64
C PHE A 278 11.31 7.26 -3.58
N ASP A 279 10.77 8.45 -3.88
CA ASP A 279 11.43 9.43 -4.76
C ASP A 279 12.74 9.95 -4.18
N GLU A 280 12.73 10.28 -2.88
CA GLU A 280 13.92 10.74 -2.18
C GLU A 280 14.95 9.62 -2.07
N ALA A 281 14.52 8.39 -1.74
CA ALA A 281 15.40 7.22 -1.74
C ALA A 281 16.09 7.00 -3.09
N ILE A 282 15.35 7.08 -4.20
CA ILE A 282 15.87 6.94 -5.56
C ILE A 282 16.92 8.03 -5.85
N ALA A 283 16.66 9.28 -5.45
CA ALA A 283 17.60 10.37 -5.63
C ALA A 283 18.89 10.18 -4.81
N ILE A 284 18.78 9.73 -3.55
CA ILE A 284 19.92 9.39 -2.69
C ILE A 284 20.77 8.27 -3.31
N LEU A 285 20.13 7.23 -3.86
CA LEU A 285 20.84 6.10 -4.49
C LEU A 285 21.59 6.51 -5.75
N ASN A 286 21.03 7.43 -6.53
CA ASN A 286 21.76 8.03 -7.66
C ASN A 286 23.00 8.80 -7.19
N ASP A 287 22.88 9.61 -6.14
CA ASP A 287 24.03 10.29 -5.56
C ASP A 287 25.07 9.31 -5.01
N ALA A 288 24.63 8.19 -4.42
CA ALA A 288 25.52 7.15 -3.89
C ALA A 288 26.38 6.51 -5.00
N ARG A 289 25.82 6.31 -6.20
CA ARG A 289 26.57 5.79 -7.37
C ARG A 289 27.67 6.74 -7.81
N LEU A 290 27.43 8.05 -7.72
CA LEU A 290 28.41 9.09 -8.08
C LEU A 290 29.61 9.17 -7.11
N LEU A 291 29.52 8.51 -5.95
CA LEU A 291 30.64 8.38 -5.01
C LEU A 291 31.64 7.28 -5.41
N HIS A 292 31.39 6.57 -6.51
CA HIS A 292 32.23 5.47 -7.01
C HIS A 292 32.52 4.39 -5.94
N PRO A 293 31.48 3.79 -5.33
CA PRO A 293 31.65 2.70 -4.36
C PRO A 293 32.32 1.48 -5.00
N ASP A 294 32.88 0.60 -4.17
CA ASP A 294 33.39 -0.68 -4.65
C ASP A 294 32.27 -1.53 -5.30
N PRO A 295 32.62 -2.52 -6.14
CA PRO A 295 31.63 -3.30 -6.89
C PRO A 295 30.58 -4.01 -6.03
N ALA A 296 30.92 -4.46 -4.82
CA ALA A 296 29.98 -5.17 -3.95
C ALA A 296 28.94 -4.19 -3.38
N LEU A 297 29.38 -3.00 -2.94
CA LEU A 297 28.48 -1.96 -2.47
C LEU A 297 27.64 -1.37 -3.64
N LEU A 298 28.23 -1.20 -4.82
CA LEU A 298 27.50 -0.77 -6.02
C LEU A 298 26.36 -1.73 -6.38
N ALA A 299 26.59 -3.04 -6.29
CA ALA A 299 25.54 -4.04 -6.52
C ALA A 299 24.37 -3.86 -5.53
N ARG A 300 24.65 -3.59 -4.25
CA ARG A 300 23.61 -3.33 -3.22
C ARG A 300 22.82 -2.06 -3.53
N ILE A 301 23.50 -0.99 -3.90
CA ILE A 301 22.89 0.29 -4.29
C ILE A 301 21.97 0.10 -5.51
N ASN A 302 22.43 -0.63 -6.54
CA ASN A 302 21.63 -0.90 -7.72
C ASN A 302 20.39 -1.75 -7.41
N PHE A 303 20.55 -2.75 -6.54
CA PHE A 303 19.44 -3.60 -6.14
C PHE A 303 18.37 -2.83 -5.36
N LEU A 304 18.78 -2.01 -4.36
CA LEU A 304 17.84 -1.16 -3.62
C LEU A 304 17.18 -0.11 -4.54
N PHE A 305 17.92 0.41 -5.53
CA PHE A 305 17.36 1.35 -6.51
C PHE A 305 16.26 0.70 -7.35
N ALA A 306 16.47 -0.54 -7.81
CA ALA A 306 15.47 -1.29 -8.55
C ALA A 306 14.24 -1.59 -7.68
N GLN A 307 14.45 -1.99 -6.41
CA GLN A 307 13.37 -2.19 -5.44
C GLN A 307 12.57 -0.91 -5.15
N ALA A 308 13.24 0.22 -4.93
CA ALA A 308 12.59 1.50 -4.67
C ALA A 308 11.74 1.95 -5.87
N ASN A 309 12.22 1.76 -7.10
CA ASN A 309 11.42 2.01 -8.31
C ASN A 309 10.22 1.07 -8.39
N TYR A 310 10.38 -0.21 -8.05
CA TYR A 310 9.28 -1.17 -8.04
C TYR A 310 8.18 -0.76 -7.04
N LEU A 311 8.57 -0.41 -5.81
CA LEU A 311 7.65 0.06 -4.77
C LEU A 311 6.97 1.39 -5.14
N ALA A 312 7.67 2.26 -5.88
CA ALA A 312 7.12 3.48 -6.47
C ALA A 312 6.21 3.21 -7.70
N LYS A 313 5.91 1.95 -8.04
CA LYS A 313 5.15 1.51 -9.21
C LYS A 313 5.76 1.94 -10.57
N ARG A 314 7.06 2.23 -10.60
CA ARG A 314 7.84 2.52 -11.82
C ARG A 314 8.39 1.23 -12.41
N PHE A 315 7.49 0.33 -12.80
CA PHE A 315 7.82 -1.04 -13.17
C PHE A 315 8.78 -1.12 -14.36
N ASP A 316 8.65 -0.26 -15.37
CA ASP A 316 9.56 -0.25 -16.53
C ASP A 316 11.03 -0.04 -16.13
N THR A 317 11.29 0.96 -15.29
CA THR A 317 12.65 1.28 -14.83
C THR A 317 13.17 0.23 -13.86
N ALA A 318 12.31 -0.22 -12.93
CA ALA A 318 12.66 -1.24 -11.95
C ALA A 318 13.08 -2.54 -12.63
N THR A 319 12.26 -3.03 -13.55
CA THR A 319 12.49 -4.30 -14.24
C THR A 319 13.70 -4.25 -15.15
N ALA A 320 13.87 -3.20 -15.95
CA ALA A 320 15.08 -3.04 -16.76
C ALA A 320 16.36 -3.02 -15.90
N THR A 321 16.29 -2.40 -14.71
CA THR A 321 17.43 -2.40 -13.77
C THR A 321 17.67 -3.80 -13.18
N PHE A 322 16.63 -4.55 -12.86
CA PHE A 322 16.77 -5.92 -12.39
C PHE A 322 17.38 -6.84 -13.47
N GLU A 323 16.98 -6.74 -14.74
CA GLU A 323 17.63 -7.45 -15.85
C GLU A 323 19.14 -7.11 -15.90
N GLN A 324 19.49 -5.82 -15.84
CA GLN A 324 20.89 -5.40 -15.82
C GLN A 324 21.69 -5.99 -14.65
N ILE A 325 21.07 -6.10 -13.46
CA ILE A 325 21.70 -6.73 -12.31
C ILE A 325 21.89 -8.23 -12.55
N ALA A 326 20.89 -8.90 -13.14
CA ALA A 326 20.95 -10.32 -13.48
C ALA A 326 22.10 -10.67 -14.42
N HIS A 327 22.40 -9.79 -15.38
CA HIS A 327 23.48 -9.97 -16.36
C HIS A 327 24.81 -9.33 -15.94
N SER A 328 24.94 -8.89 -14.69
CA SER A 328 26.17 -8.33 -14.12
C SER A 328 26.91 -9.32 -13.22
N ASN A 329 28.10 -8.96 -12.72
CA ASN A 329 28.82 -9.73 -11.70
C ASN A 329 28.20 -9.61 -10.28
N SER A 330 26.91 -9.33 -10.20
CA SER A 330 26.15 -9.24 -8.96
C SER A 330 26.07 -10.60 -8.26
N PRO A 331 26.04 -10.66 -6.92
CA PRO A 331 25.79 -11.90 -6.18
C PRO A 331 24.32 -12.34 -6.21
N TRP A 332 23.39 -11.55 -6.79
CA TRP A 332 21.94 -11.84 -6.78
C TRP A 332 21.30 -12.01 -8.17
N PRO A 333 21.90 -12.75 -9.13
CA PRO A 333 21.36 -12.79 -10.49
C PRO A 333 19.97 -13.43 -10.55
N LYS A 334 19.75 -14.52 -9.80
CA LYS A 334 18.46 -15.23 -9.74
C LYS A 334 17.35 -14.40 -9.11
N THR A 335 17.65 -13.74 -7.99
CA THR A 335 16.68 -12.86 -7.31
C THR A 335 16.34 -11.66 -8.19
N ALA A 336 17.31 -11.12 -8.92
CA ALA A 336 17.08 -10.06 -9.88
C ALA A 336 16.18 -10.53 -11.04
N LEU A 337 16.43 -11.70 -11.64
CA LEU A 337 15.54 -12.28 -12.67
C LEU A 337 14.12 -12.54 -12.17
N PHE A 338 13.95 -13.02 -10.94
CA PHE A 338 12.63 -13.20 -10.35
C PHE A 338 11.88 -11.86 -10.24
N ASN A 339 12.55 -10.81 -9.73
CA ASN A 339 11.96 -9.48 -9.61
C ASN A 339 11.69 -8.84 -10.98
N ALA A 340 12.58 -9.05 -11.96
CA ALA A 340 12.40 -8.59 -13.33
C ALA A 340 11.15 -9.23 -13.96
N SER A 341 11.04 -10.57 -13.89
CA SER A 341 9.88 -11.34 -14.34
C SER A 341 8.59 -10.80 -13.72
N SER A 342 8.58 -10.62 -12.40
CA SER A 342 7.43 -10.11 -11.66
C SER A 342 7.02 -8.72 -12.14
N GLY A 343 7.99 -7.82 -12.38
CA GLY A 343 7.70 -6.49 -12.89
C GLY A 343 7.24 -6.49 -14.35
N TRP A 344 7.70 -7.40 -15.20
CA TRP A 344 7.17 -7.54 -16.56
C TRP A 344 5.69 -7.95 -16.59
N LEU A 345 5.23 -8.76 -15.62
CA LEU A 345 3.80 -9.04 -15.45
C LEU A 345 3.01 -7.76 -15.11
N GLN A 346 3.55 -6.90 -14.25
CA GLN A 346 2.93 -5.62 -13.88
C GLN A 346 2.87 -4.64 -15.05
N VAL A 347 3.92 -4.58 -15.88
CA VAL A 347 3.94 -3.81 -17.14
C VAL A 347 2.96 -4.40 -18.17
N GLY A 348 2.65 -5.69 -18.06
CA GLY A 348 1.83 -6.42 -19.03
C GLY A 348 2.61 -6.94 -20.24
N ASN A 349 3.95 -6.92 -20.19
CA ASN A 349 4.80 -7.47 -21.24
C ASN A 349 5.03 -8.97 -21.02
N HIS A 350 4.05 -9.78 -21.44
CA HIS A 350 4.07 -11.23 -21.25
C HIS A 350 5.24 -11.92 -21.95
N ALA A 351 5.68 -11.43 -23.12
CA ALA A 351 6.80 -11.99 -23.85
C ALA A 351 8.12 -11.86 -23.09
N ARG A 352 8.37 -10.70 -22.48
CA ARG A 352 9.53 -10.47 -21.62
C ARG A 352 9.47 -11.27 -20.32
N PHE A 353 8.29 -11.34 -19.69
CA PHE A 353 8.08 -12.23 -18.55
C PHE A 353 8.49 -13.67 -18.86
N LEU A 354 8.04 -14.23 -19.99
CA LEU A 354 8.40 -15.60 -20.38
C LEU A 354 9.90 -15.77 -20.62
N ALA A 355 10.55 -14.78 -21.23
CA ALA A 355 12.00 -14.81 -21.46
C ALA A 355 12.78 -14.88 -20.15
N ASP A 356 12.49 -13.97 -19.21
CA ASP A 356 13.15 -13.92 -17.90
C ASP A 356 12.83 -15.15 -17.04
N TYR A 357 11.59 -15.65 -17.11
CA TYR A 357 11.19 -16.88 -16.44
C TYR A 357 11.99 -18.10 -16.95
N THR A 358 12.15 -18.24 -18.27
CA THR A 358 12.94 -19.32 -18.87
C THR A 358 14.43 -19.16 -18.54
N GLU A 359 14.95 -17.94 -18.50
CA GLU A 359 16.33 -17.71 -18.08
C GLU A 359 16.54 -18.08 -16.61
N LEU A 360 15.62 -17.70 -15.72
CA LEU A 360 15.66 -18.08 -14.31
C LEU A 360 15.71 -19.61 -14.15
N ASP A 361 14.91 -20.34 -14.92
CA ASP A 361 14.92 -21.81 -14.94
C ASP A 361 16.28 -22.36 -15.40
N ALA A 362 16.82 -21.85 -16.51
CA ALA A 362 18.12 -22.26 -17.04
C ALA A 362 19.29 -21.99 -16.05
N GLN A 363 19.20 -20.94 -15.24
CA GLN A 363 20.18 -20.63 -14.19
C GLN A 363 20.01 -21.49 -12.92
N GLY A 364 19.08 -22.46 -12.90
CA GLY A 364 18.76 -23.26 -11.73
C GLY A 364 18.07 -22.44 -10.65
N GLY A 365 17.09 -21.63 -11.05
CA GLY A 365 16.20 -20.89 -10.15
C GLY A 365 15.42 -21.84 -9.25
N ASP A 366 15.20 -21.40 -8.02
CA ASP A 366 14.47 -22.16 -7.01
C ASP A 366 13.06 -22.55 -7.49
N GLU A 367 12.62 -23.77 -7.16
CA GLU A 367 11.32 -24.30 -7.60
C GLU A 367 10.16 -23.47 -7.04
N GLU A 368 10.26 -23.02 -5.79
CA GLU A 368 9.23 -22.18 -5.17
C GLU A 368 9.14 -20.82 -5.85
N ALA A 369 10.29 -20.20 -6.15
CA ALA A 369 10.34 -18.95 -6.92
C ALA A 369 9.68 -19.11 -8.31
N ARG A 370 9.96 -20.20 -9.03
CA ARG A 370 9.34 -20.47 -10.33
C ARG A 370 7.84 -20.76 -10.20
N ALA A 371 7.42 -21.50 -9.18
CA ALA A 371 6.01 -21.77 -8.92
C ALA A 371 5.26 -20.46 -8.65
N ASN A 372 5.83 -19.59 -7.81
CA ASN A 372 5.23 -18.29 -7.48
C ASN A 372 5.04 -17.41 -8.72
N LEU A 373 6.04 -17.32 -9.61
CA LEU A 373 5.90 -16.56 -10.87
C LEU A 373 4.79 -17.11 -11.78
N ARG A 374 4.62 -18.44 -11.84
CA ARG A 374 3.52 -19.06 -12.61
C ARG A 374 2.16 -18.78 -12.02
N LEU A 375 2.06 -18.77 -10.69
CA LEU A 375 0.83 -18.36 -10.02
C LEU A 375 0.51 -16.89 -10.29
N GLU A 376 1.48 -15.99 -10.15
CA GLU A 376 1.29 -14.56 -10.44
C GLU A 376 0.85 -14.32 -11.89
N GLU A 377 1.47 -15.01 -12.86
CA GLU A 377 1.04 -14.99 -14.26
C GLU A 377 -0.43 -15.38 -14.40
N ALA A 378 -0.83 -16.48 -13.77
CA ALA A 378 -2.19 -17.01 -13.85
C ALA A 378 -3.23 -16.11 -13.15
N LEU A 379 -2.88 -15.49 -12.02
CA LEU A 379 -3.74 -14.54 -11.31
C LEU A 379 -3.89 -13.22 -12.10
N VAL A 380 -2.82 -12.72 -12.71
CA VAL A 380 -2.89 -11.54 -13.59
C VAL A 380 -3.78 -11.83 -14.82
N GLN A 381 -3.68 -13.02 -15.40
CA GLN A 381 -4.59 -13.47 -16.47
C GLN A 381 -6.04 -13.49 -15.99
N ALA A 382 -6.31 -14.02 -14.79
CA ALA A 382 -7.66 -14.07 -14.22
C ALA A 382 -8.24 -12.66 -13.99
N ALA A 383 -7.47 -11.75 -13.41
CA ALA A 383 -7.87 -10.37 -13.17
C ALA A 383 -8.18 -9.60 -14.47
N LYS A 384 -7.54 -9.96 -15.59
CA LYS A 384 -7.79 -9.39 -16.93
C LYS A 384 -8.93 -10.09 -17.69
N GLY A 385 -9.53 -11.15 -17.13
CA GLY A 385 -10.52 -11.96 -17.82
C GLY A 385 -9.95 -12.73 -19.03
N ASP A 386 -8.66 -13.04 -19.03
CA ASP A 386 -8.03 -13.82 -20.10
C ASP A 386 -8.59 -15.26 -20.10
N ARG A 387 -8.99 -15.74 -21.29
CA ARG A 387 -9.48 -17.11 -21.48
C ARG A 387 -8.48 -18.18 -21.07
N LYS A 388 -7.17 -17.87 -21.07
CA LYS A 388 -6.11 -18.77 -20.63
C LYS A 388 -6.03 -18.96 -19.11
N ALA A 389 -6.60 -18.03 -18.33
CA ALA A 389 -6.47 -18.00 -16.87
C ALA A 389 -6.82 -19.34 -16.21
N ALA A 390 -7.97 -19.92 -16.57
CA ALA A 390 -8.41 -21.21 -16.02
C ALA A 390 -7.38 -22.33 -16.30
N GLY A 391 -6.85 -22.39 -17.52
CA GLY A 391 -5.83 -23.37 -17.89
C GLY A 391 -4.52 -23.19 -17.12
N SER A 392 -4.06 -21.95 -16.97
CA SER A 392 -2.83 -21.62 -16.23
C SER A 392 -2.95 -21.94 -14.73
N LEU A 393 -4.10 -21.61 -14.12
CA LEU A 393 -4.36 -21.93 -12.71
C LEU A 393 -4.46 -23.44 -12.48
N GLN A 394 -5.15 -24.17 -13.36
CA GLN A 394 -5.21 -25.64 -13.31
C GLN A 394 -3.82 -26.27 -13.49
N GLN A 395 -3.01 -25.73 -14.39
CA GLN A 395 -1.64 -26.17 -14.59
C GLN A 395 -0.81 -25.96 -13.32
N PHE A 396 -0.87 -24.78 -12.69
CA PHE A 396 -0.17 -24.52 -11.43
C PHE A 396 -0.57 -25.52 -10.33
N ILE A 397 -1.88 -25.78 -10.16
CA ILE A 397 -2.38 -26.74 -9.16
C ILE A 397 -1.84 -28.15 -9.40
N ARG A 398 -1.77 -28.57 -10.67
CA ARG A 398 -1.27 -29.90 -11.05
C ARG A 398 0.25 -30.01 -10.86
N ASP A 399 0.98 -29.00 -11.29
CA ASP A 399 2.44 -29.01 -11.35
C ASP A 399 3.04 -28.73 -9.95
N PHE A 400 2.34 -27.99 -9.08
CA PHE A 400 2.80 -27.59 -7.73
C PHE A 400 1.77 -27.87 -6.61
N PRO A 401 1.32 -29.13 -6.42
CA PRO A 401 0.22 -29.47 -5.50
C PRO A 401 0.53 -29.29 -4.00
N LYS A 402 1.79 -29.00 -3.64
CA LYS A 402 2.24 -28.77 -2.26
C LYS A 402 2.66 -27.31 -2.02
N ASN A 403 2.52 -26.43 -3.00
CA ASN A 403 2.91 -25.03 -2.86
C ASN A 403 2.07 -24.34 -1.77
N PRO A 404 2.67 -23.50 -0.90
CA PRO A 404 1.94 -22.81 0.17
C PRO A 404 0.78 -21.92 -0.30
N ARG A 405 0.82 -21.45 -1.56
CA ARG A 405 -0.18 -20.57 -2.18
C ARG A 405 -1.21 -21.32 -3.04
N LEU A 406 -1.32 -22.64 -2.89
CA LEU A 406 -2.29 -23.46 -3.64
C LEU A 406 -3.73 -22.95 -3.51
N SER A 407 -4.10 -22.46 -2.32
CA SER A 407 -5.42 -21.88 -2.05
C SER A 407 -5.74 -20.66 -2.91
N GLU A 408 -4.76 -19.80 -3.22
CA GLU A 408 -4.95 -18.63 -4.10
C GLU A 408 -5.31 -19.04 -5.52
N ALA A 409 -4.73 -20.13 -6.03
CA ALA A 409 -5.07 -20.65 -7.36
C ALA A 409 -6.52 -21.16 -7.43
N TRP A 410 -6.98 -21.83 -6.37
CA TRP A 410 -8.37 -22.28 -6.25
C TRP A 410 -9.35 -21.10 -6.17
N VAL A 411 -9.02 -20.05 -5.40
CA VAL A 411 -9.83 -18.82 -5.37
C VAL A 411 -9.87 -18.16 -6.74
N GLY A 412 -8.72 -18.07 -7.43
CA GLY A 412 -8.66 -17.59 -8.82
C GLY A 412 -9.56 -18.39 -9.77
N LEU A 413 -9.60 -19.71 -9.65
CA LEU A 413 -10.51 -20.56 -10.45
C LEU A 413 -11.98 -20.32 -10.10
N ALA A 414 -12.29 -20.10 -8.82
CA ALA A 414 -13.63 -19.75 -8.40
C ALA A 414 -14.07 -18.41 -9.02
N GLU A 415 -13.18 -17.42 -9.02
CA GLU A 415 -13.44 -16.10 -9.58
C GLU A 415 -13.64 -16.16 -11.11
N VAL A 416 -12.81 -16.92 -11.83
CA VAL A 416 -12.98 -17.16 -13.27
C VAL A 416 -14.29 -17.89 -13.58
N ALA A 417 -14.70 -18.84 -12.73
CA ALA A 417 -15.98 -19.53 -12.88
C ALA A 417 -17.17 -18.59 -12.61
N PHE A 418 -17.10 -17.77 -11.57
CA PHE A 418 -18.15 -16.81 -11.23
C PHE A 418 -18.36 -15.77 -12.33
N HIS A 419 -17.28 -15.20 -12.88
CA HIS A 419 -17.36 -14.18 -13.95
C HIS A 419 -17.58 -14.75 -15.35
N SER A 420 -17.78 -16.07 -15.50
CA SER A 420 -18.13 -16.64 -16.81
C SER A 420 -19.54 -16.25 -17.25
N SER A 421 -19.83 -16.34 -18.55
CA SER A 421 -21.14 -16.01 -19.12
C SER A 421 -21.75 -17.24 -19.80
N PRO A 422 -22.81 -17.87 -19.22
CA PRO A 422 -23.42 -17.56 -17.94
C PRO A 422 -22.55 -17.94 -16.72
N PRO A 423 -22.76 -17.33 -15.53
CA PRO A 423 -22.00 -17.66 -14.31
C PRO A 423 -22.07 -19.14 -13.92
N ARG A 424 -20.92 -19.76 -13.68
CA ARG A 424 -20.80 -21.17 -13.26
C ARG A 424 -20.74 -21.27 -11.73
N ILE A 425 -21.86 -20.98 -11.08
CA ILE A 425 -22.00 -20.89 -9.61
C ILE A 425 -21.53 -22.15 -8.88
N ASP A 426 -21.92 -23.35 -9.35
CA ASP A 426 -21.55 -24.61 -8.68
C ASP A 426 -20.04 -24.91 -8.77
N GLU A 427 -19.41 -24.52 -9.87
CA GLU A 427 -17.96 -24.65 -10.04
C GLU A 427 -17.22 -23.66 -9.12
N ALA A 428 -17.70 -22.42 -9.02
CA ALA A 428 -17.17 -21.43 -8.10
C ALA A 428 -17.22 -21.92 -6.64
N ARG A 429 -18.37 -22.46 -6.18
CA ARG A 429 -18.52 -23.04 -4.84
C ARG A 429 -17.55 -24.20 -4.58
N LYS A 430 -17.43 -25.12 -5.54
CA LYS A 430 -16.49 -26.26 -5.42
C LYS A 430 -15.05 -25.79 -5.30
N ASN A 431 -14.64 -24.82 -6.11
CA ASN A 431 -13.29 -24.26 -6.08
C ASN A 431 -13.01 -23.52 -4.75
N LEU A 432 -13.98 -22.77 -4.22
CA LEU A 432 -13.86 -22.15 -2.88
C LEU A 432 -13.73 -23.19 -1.77
N ALA A 433 -14.48 -24.29 -1.84
CA ALA A 433 -14.33 -25.40 -0.88
C ALA A 433 -12.92 -26.03 -0.95
N ARG A 434 -12.38 -26.22 -2.17
CA ARG A 434 -10.99 -26.68 -2.34
C ARG A 434 -9.96 -25.70 -1.80
N ALA A 435 -10.19 -24.38 -1.93
CA ALA A 435 -9.32 -23.38 -1.34
C ALA A 435 -9.28 -23.49 0.19
N ALA A 436 -10.44 -23.70 0.83
CA ALA A 436 -10.54 -23.89 2.28
C ALA A 436 -9.85 -25.17 2.78
N GLU A 437 -9.91 -26.27 2.01
CA GLU A 437 -9.19 -27.52 2.29
C GLU A 437 -7.66 -27.40 2.15
N SER A 438 -7.19 -26.40 1.39
CA SER A 438 -5.78 -26.26 0.99
C SER A 438 -4.95 -25.37 1.93
N LYS A 439 -5.29 -25.31 3.23
CA LYS A 439 -4.65 -24.43 4.23
C LYS A 439 -4.52 -22.98 3.72
N PRO A 440 -5.63 -22.22 3.68
CA PRO A 440 -5.66 -20.95 2.98
C PRO A 440 -4.64 -19.94 3.51
N THR A 441 -3.96 -19.25 2.58
CA THR A 441 -3.20 -18.04 2.94
C THR A 441 -4.16 -16.96 3.41
N ALA A 442 -3.67 -15.95 4.16
CA ALA A 442 -4.52 -14.86 4.62
C ALA A 442 -5.23 -14.16 3.45
N ALA A 443 -4.51 -13.90 2.35
CA ALA A 443 -5.07 -13.30 1.14
C ALA A 443 -6.11 -14.19 0.47
N ALA A 444 -5.87 -15.51 0.39
CA ALA A 444 -6.85 -16.45 -0.16
C ALA A 444 -8.11 -16.54 0.71
N ALA A 445 -7.97 -16.55 2.04
CA ALA A 445 -9.09 -16.59 2.96
C ALA A 445 -9.98 -15.35 2.82
N GLU A 446 -9.38 -14.16 2.87
CA GLU A 446 -10.10 -12.90 2.68
C GLU A 446 -10.81 -12.86 1.32
N ARG A 447 -10.11 -13.18 0.23
CA ARG A 447 -10.71 -13.16 -1.12
C ARG A 447 -11.80 -14.21 -1.29
N ALA A 448 -11.67 -15.39 -0.67
CA ALA A 448 -12.68 -16.43 -0.67
C ALA A 448 -13.94 -15.99 0.11
N ASP A 449 -13.77 -15.41 1.30
CA ASP A 449 -14.87 -14.92 2.14
C ASP A 449 -15.61 -13.74 1.45
N TYR A 450 -14.89 -12.90 0.71
CA TYR A 450 -15.51 -11.88 -0.15
C TYR A 450 -16.30 -12.53 -1.30
N LEU A 451 -15.67 -13.42 -2.07
CA LEU A 451 -16.27 -13.96 -3.30
C LEU A 451 -17.51 -14.81 -3.01
N ILE A 452 -17.55 -15.55 -1.90
CA ILE A 452 -18.68 -16.41 -1.57
C ILE A 452 -19.97 -15.60 -1.35
N ILE A 453 -19.90 -14.34 -0.88
CA ILE A 453 -21.06 -13.47 -0.69
C ILE A 453 -21.78 -13.28 -2.04
N TRP A 454 -21.03 -12.90 -3.07
CA TRP A 454 -21.55 -12.63 -4.41
C TRP A 454 -21.99 -13.89 -5.14
N VAL A 455 -21.25 -15.00 -4.96
CA VAL A 455 -21.62 -16.32 -5.51
C VAL A 455 -22.97 -16.77 -4.96
N GLU A 456 -23.20 -16.60 -3.65
CA GLU A 456 -24.46 -16.99 -3.00
C GLU A 456 -25.61 -16.02 -3.31
N GLU A 457 -25.33 -14.72 -3.43
CA GLU A 457 -26.33 -13.74 -3.89
C GLU A 457 -26.81 -14.07 -5.31
N SER A 458 -25.88 -14.28 -6.25
CA SER A 458 -26.20 -14.59 -7.65
C SER A 458 -26.98 -15.91 -7.80
N ALA A 459 -26.91 -16.81 -6.80
CA ALA A 459 -27.71 -18.03 -6.78
C ALA A 459 -29.19 -17.79 -6.44
N GLY A 460 -29.57 -16.56 -6.05
CA GLY A 460 -30.95 -16.09 -5.98
C GLY A 460 -31.85 -16.68 -4.88
N GLY A 461 -31.32 -17.49 -3.96
CA GLY A 461 -32.15 -18.37 -3.13
C GLY A 461 -32.02 -18.28 -1.61
N ASN A 462 -31.02 -17.60 -1.04
CA ASN A 462 -30.80 -17.64 0.42
C ASN A 462 -30.21 -16.35 0.98
N GLU A 463 -31.03 -15.30 0.99
CA GLU A 463 -30.66 -13.99 1.53
C GLU A 463 -30.18 -14.04 3.00
N PRO A 464 -30.79 -14.82 3.93
CA PRO A 464 -30.27 -14.98 5.28
C PRO A 464 -28.81 -15.47 5.33
N LYS A 465 -28.44 -16.41 4.45
CA LYS A 465 -27.06 -16.90 4.34
C LYS A 465 -26.12 -15.81 3.85
N VAL A 466 -26.53 -15.00 2.87
CA VAL A 466 -25.70 -13.88 2.37
C VAL A 466 -25.46 -12.84 3.46
N ILE A 467 -26.48 -12.53 4.28
CA ILE A 467 -26.33 -11.65 5.44
C ILE A 467 -25.31 -12.22 6.45
N GLU A 468 -25.40 -13.51 6.78
CA GLU A 468 -24.44 -14.17 7.69
C GLU A 468 -23.00 -14.09 7.16
N LEU A 469 -22.81 -14.37 5.86
CA LEU A 469 -21.50 -14.29 5.21
C LEU A 469 -20.95 -12.86 5.22
N ALA A 470 -21.77 -11.86 4.89
CA ALA A 470 -21.35 -10.46 4.90
C ALA A 470 -20.97 -9.98 6.32
N LYS A 471 -21.74 -10.35 7.35
CA LYS A 471 -21.39 -10.05 8.75
C LYS A 471 -20.06 -10.67 9.15
N LYS A 472 -19.89 -11.97 8.87
CA LYS A 472 -18.64 -12.68 9.16
C LYS A 472 -17.45 -12.03 8.47
N PHE A 473 -17.60 -11.62 7.21
CA PHE A 473 -16.56 -10.88 6.50
C PHE A 473 -16.21 -9.57 7.20
N LEU A 474 -17.19 -8.76 7.60
CA LEU A 474 -16.95 -7.49 8.27
C LEU A 474 -16.36 -7.65 9.68
N GLU A 475 -16.65 -8.75 10.36
CA GLU A 475 -16.04 -9.10 11.66
C GLU A 475 -14.57 -9.52 11.49
N GLN A 476 -14.27 -10.33 10.48
CA GLN A 476 -12.93 -10.93 10.29
C GLN A 476 -11.98 -10.04 9.49
N HIS A 477 -12.50 -9.26 8.55
CA HIS A 477 -11.76 -8.50 7.55
C HIS A 477 -12.15 -7.02 7.56
N SER A 478 -12.39 -6.44 8.75
CA SER A 478 -12.88 -5.06 8.93
C SER A 478 -12.00 -3.97 8.30
N GLN A 479 -10.69 -4.22 8.14
CA GLN A 479 -9.72 -3.31 7.52
C GLN A 479 -9.49 -3.62 6.03
N SER A 480 -10.23 -4.56 5.45
CA SER A 480 -10.11 -4.91 4.05
C SER A 480 -10.50 -3.72 3.15
N PRO A 481 -9.76 -3.46 2.06
CA PRO A 481 -10.14 -2.46 1.06
C PRO A 481 -11.53 -2.67 0.45
N VAL A 482 -12.05 -3.91 0.46
CA VAL A 482 -13.38 -4.24 -0.07
C VAL A 482 -14.47 -4.32 1.02
N ALA A 483 -14.12 -4.05 2.29
CA ALA A 483 -15.10 -4.00 3.37
C ALA A 483 -16.24 -2.97 3.14
N PRO A 484 -16.01 -1.78 2.57
CA PRO A 484 -17.10 -0.85 2.26
C PRO A 484 -18.12 -1.42 1.28
N GLU A 485 -17.67 -2.19 0.29
CA GLU A 485 -18.53 -2.84 -0.71
C GLU A 485 -19.40 -3.92 -0.06
N VAL A 486 -18.80 -4.76 0.80
CA VAL A 486 -19.52 -5.79 1.57
C VAL A 486 -20.51 -5.15 2.55
N ARG A 487 -20.15 -4.02 3.17
CA ARG A 487 -21.05 -3.28 4.06
C ARG A 487 -22.25 -2.70 3.31
N LEU A 488 -22.02 -2.14 2.13
CA LEU A 488 -23.10 -1.67 1.26
C LEU A 488 -24.06 -2.81 0.91
N LYS A 489 -23.51 -3.97 0.52
CA LYS A 489 -24.29 -5.18 0.26
C LYS A 489 -25.16 -5.55 1.46
N LEU A 490 -24.60 -5.57 2.66
CA LEU A 490 -25.31 -5.90 3.88
C LEU A 490 -26.44 -4.90 4.17
N ALA A 491 -26.18 -3.60 4.01
CA ALA A 491 -27.17 -2.54 4.19
C ALA A 491 -28.34 -2.66 3.19
N GLU A 492 -28.05 -2.93 1.91
CA GLU A 492 -29.07 -3.17 0.87
C GLU A 492 -29.96 -4.38 1.21
N LEU A 493 -29.37 -5.47 1.69
CA LEU A 493 -30.12 -6.67 2.09
C LEU A 493 -31.04 -6.35 3.27
N TYR A 494 -30.56 -5.63 4.27
CA TYR A 494 -31.39 -5.21 5.39
C TYR A 494 -32.54 -4.31 4.97
N TYR A 495 -32.25 -3.31 4.11
CA TYR A 495 -33.26 -2.40 3.59
C TYR A 495 -34.36 -3.15 2.82
N ARG A 496 -33.97 -4.11 1.95
CA ARG A 496 -34.93 -4.93 1.19
C ARG A 496 -35.82 -5.79 2.09
N ARG A 497 -35.29 -6.27 3.21
CA ARG A 497 -36.05 -7.02 4.23
C ARG A 497 -36.88 -6.13 5.16
N GLN A 498 -36.86 -4.81 4.94
CA GLN A 498 -37.50 -3.81 5.80
C GLN A 498 -36.95 -3.81 7.24
N ASP A 499 -35.74 -4.34 7.44
CA ASP A 499 -35.00 -4.23 8.68
C ASP A 499 -34.26 -2.89 8.71
N PHE A 500 -35.05 -1.82 8.79
CA PHE A 500 -34.57 -0.47 8.63
C PHE A 500 -33.61 -0.04 9.74
N ALA A 501 -33.73 -0.61 10.95
CA ALA A 501 -32.82 -0.31 12.06
C ALA A 501 -31.38 -0.79 11.75
N ASN A 502 -31.24 -2.01 11.25
CA ASN A 502 -29.93 -2.52 10.85
C ASN A 502 -29.43 -1.86 9.56
N ALA A 503 -30.31 -1.61 8.58
CA ALA A 503 -29.94 -0.89 7.35
C ALA A 503 -29.38 0.50 7.65
N GLN A 504 -30.08 1.28 8.49
CA GLN A 504 -29.64 2.59 8.94
C GLN A 504 -28.23 2.52 9.55
N THR A 505 -28.01 1.58 10.47
CA THR A 505 -26.73 1.43 11.16
C THR A 505 -25.59 1.20 10.17
N GLU A 506 -25.76 0.27 9.22
CA GLU A 506 -24.72 -0.05 8.25
C GLU A 506 -24.46 1.11 7.27
N PHE A 507 -25.50 1.80 6.80
CA PHE A 507 -25.35 2.98 5.95
C PHE A 507 -24.64 4.15 6.66
N GLU A 508 -24.95 4.40 7.94
CA GLU A 508 -24.25 5.43 8.72
C GLU A 508 -22.75 5.11 8.87
N ILE A 509 -22.40 3.84 9.09
CA ILE A 509 -21.00 3.43 9.19
C ILE A 509 -20.26 3.68 7.87
N ILE A 510 -20.88 3.40 6.71
CA ILE A 510 -20.28 3.68 5.39
C ILE A 510 -19.96 5.18 5.26
N ALA A 511 -20.92 6.04 5.63
CA ALA A 511 -20.75 7.48 5.56
C ALA A 511 -19.66 8.02 6.51
N GLN A 512 -19.51 7.41 7.70
CA GLN A 512 -18.48 7.77 8.68
C GLN A 512 -17.08 7.31 8.25
N GLN A 513 -16.97 6.12 7.64
CA GLN A 513 -15.70 5.54 7.24
C GLN A 513 -15.12 6.20 5.99
N ASN A 514 -15.97 6.66 5.06
CA ASN A 514 -15.54 7.28 3.81
C ASN A 514 -16.13 8.67 3.58
N PRO A 515 -15.92 9.69 4.46
CA PRO A 515 -16.68 10.94 4.41
C PRO A 515 -16.56 11.73 3.11
N GLU A 516 -15.43 11.62 2.41
CA GLU A 516 -15.13 12.38 1.19
C GLU A 516 -15.51 11.63 -0.11
N ASP A 517 -15.96 10.38 -0.01
CA ASP A 517 -16.36 9.59 -1.18
C ASP A 517 -17.79 9.98 -1.61
N ALA A 518 -18.06 9.96 -2.93
CA ALA A 518 -19.40 10.13 -3.49
C ALA A 518 -20.40 9.09 -2.93
N LEU A 519 -19.92 7.92 -2.49
CA LEU A 519 -20.75 6.92 -1.82
C LEU A 519 -21.31 7.42 -0.48
N ALA A 520 -20.64 8.34 0.21
CA ALA A 520 -21.06 8.79 1.54
C ALA A 520 -22.38 9.55 1.52
N GLU A 521 -22.59 10.41 0.51
CA GLU A 521 -23.86 11.13 0.36
C GLU A 521 -25.02 10.15 0.14
N ARG A 522 -24.83 9.17 -0.76
CA ARG A 522 -25.82 8.13 -1.03
C ARG A 522 -26.09 7.26 0.20
N ALA A 523 -25.06 6.89 0.95
CA ALA A 523 -25.21 6.13 2.18
C ALA A 523 -25.98 6.94 3.25
N LEU A 524 -25.66 8.22 3.45
CA LEU A 524 -26.42 9.09 4.35
C LEU A 524 -27.89 9.21 3.94
N PHE A 525 -28.15 9.32 2.64
CA PHE A 525 -29.52 9.38 2.12
C PHE A 525 -30.30 8.10 2.45
N PHE A 526 -29.75 6.91 2.17
CA PHE A 526 -30.41 5.64 2.51
C PHE A 526 -30.48 5.38 4.02
N ALA A 527 -29.54 5.90 4.82
CA ALA A 527 -29.65 5.89 6.27
C ALA A 527 -30.86 6.73 6.74
N ALA A 528 -31.04 7.92 6.15
CA ALA A 528 -32.15 8.80 6.46
C ALA A 528 -33.50 8.19 6.04
N GLU A 529 -33.58 7.60 4.85
CA GLU A 529 -34.78 6.86 4.42
C GLU A 529 -35.09 5.66 5.32
N SER A 530 -34.06 4.94 5.76
CA SER A 530 -34.21 3.83 6.70
C SER A 530 -34.75 4.33 8.04
N ALA A 531 -34.19 5.42 8.57
CA ALA A 531 -34.70 6.05 9.78
C ALA A 531 -36.16 6.51 9.61
N MET A 532 -36.48 7.16 8.49
CA MET A 532 -37.84 7.62 8.19
C MET A 532 -38.87 6.48 8.08
N SER A 533 -38.43 5.32 7.60
CA SER A 533 -39.26 4.11 7.45
C SER A 533 -39.36 3.28 8.74
N SER A 534 -38.56 3.61 9.76
CA SER A 534 -38.56 2.91 11.04
C SER A 534 -39.70 3.40 11.95
N MET A 535 -40.31 2.48 12.71
CA MET A 535 -41.42 2.76 13.64
C MET A 535 -40.97 3.26 15.03
N GLY A 536 -39.69 3.64 15.19
CA GLY A 536 -39.15 4.12 16.47
C GLY A 536 -39.68 5.51 16.86
N GLU A 537 -39.81 5.78 18.16
CA GLU A 537 -40.34 7.04 18.71
C GLU A 537 -39.55 8.29 18.24
N HIS A 538 -38.24 8.13 18.02
CA HIS A 538 -37.32 9.20 17.57
C HIS A 538 -36.84 9.01 16.12
N SER A 539 -37.49 8.13 15.35
CA SER A 539 -36.99 7.75 14.02
C SER A 539 -37.05 8.91 13.02
N LEU A 540 -38.11 9.72 13.09
CA LEU A 540 -38.30 10.90 12.24
C LEU A 540 -37.32 12.03 12.59
N ASP A 541 -37.07 12.28 13.88
CA ASP A 541 -36.05 13.26 14.31
C ASP A 541 -34.66 12.83 13.82
N ARG A 542 -34.33 11.54 13.93
CA ARG A 542 -33.08 11.01 13.41
C ARG A 542 -32.98 11.15 11.89
N ALA A 543 -34.06 10.87 11.16
CA ALA A 543 -34.10 11.03 9.71
C ALA A 543 -33.84 12.48 9.28
N ILE A 544 -34.43 13.47 9.96
CA ILE A 544 -34.18 14.90 9.70
C ILE A 544 -32.68 15.22 9.85
N VAL A 545 -32.06 14.76 10.95
CA VAL A 545 -30.62 14.97 11.20
C VAL A 545 -29.73 14.33 10.12
N LEU A 546 -30.10 13.14 9.63
CA LEU A 546 -29.35 12.46 8.58
C LEU A 546 -29.52 13.15 7.23
N PHE A 547 -30.73 13.57 6.87
CA PHE A 547 -30.95 14.37 5.65
C PHE A 547 -30.26 15.74 5.70
N ASP A 548 -30.14 16.36 6.88
CA ASP A 548 -29.36 17.59 7.05
C ASP A 548 -27.88 17.35 6.71
N GLN A 549 -27.34 16.19 7.09
CA GLN A 549 -25.97 15.82 6.72
C GLN A 549 -25.84 15.61 5.21
N VAL A 550 -26.84 15.02 4.53
CA VAL A 550 -26.88 14.93 3.06
C VAL A 550 -26.84 16.32 2.44
N VAL A 551 -27.66 17.24 2.93
CA VAL A 551 -27.72 18.62 2.44
C VAL A 551 -26.38 19.33 2.61
N GLN A 552 -25.72 19.15 3.76
CA GLN A 552 -24.40 19.73 4.04
C GLN A 552 -23.28 19.18 3.15
N LYS A 553 -23.40 17.94 2.65
CA LYS A 553 -22.47 17.39 1.65
C LYS A 553 -22.55 18.12 0.31
N ASN A 554 -23.66 18.81 0.06
CA ASN A 554 -23.87 19.65 -1.12
C ASN A 554 -23.68 18.89 -2.45
N GLY A 555 -24.03 17.60 -2.47
CA GLY A 555 -23.96 16.76 -3.65
C GLY A 555 -25.29 16.68 -4.42
N PRO A 556 -25.41 15.76 -5.40
CA PRO A 556 -26.61 15.58 -6.22
C PRO A 556 -27.90 15.28 -5.44
N LEU A 557 -27.83 14.68 -4.25
CA LEU A 557 -29.01 14.26 -3.49
C LEU A 557 -29.51 15.34 -2.50
N ARG A 558 -28.80 16.48 -2.36
CA ARG A 558 -29.17 17.53 -1.39
C ARG A 558 -30.61 18.02 -1.52
N TRP A 559 -31.12 18.16 -2.74
CA TRP A 559 -32.47 18.70 -2.97
C TRP A 559 -33.55 17.65 -2.79
N THR A 560 -33.27 16.40 -3.14
CA THR A 560 -34.10 15.24 -2.79
C THR A 560 -34.19 15.10 -1.26
N ALA A 561 -33.05 15.16 -0.56
CA ALA A 561 -33.01 15.12 0.91
C ALA A 561 -33.83 16.27 1.53
N ARG A 562 -33.76 17.47 0.94
CA ARG A 562 -34.54 18.61 1.43
C ARG A 562 -36.05 18.43 1.25
N ASN A 563 -36.50 17.84 0.14
CA ASN A 563 -37.90 17.45 -0.04
C ASN A 563 -38.33 16.43 1.01
N GLU A 564 -37.51 15.42 1.29
CA GLU A 564 -37.82 14.40 2.30
C GLU A 564 -37.93 14.99 3.72
N GLN A 565 -37.06 15.94 4.08
CA GLN A 565 -37.18 16.68 5.35
C GLN A 565 -38.50 17.45 5.44
N ALA A 566 -38.88 18.14 4.37
CA ALA A 566 -40.14 18.87 4.30
C ALA A 566 -41.34 17.93 4.42
N LEU A 567 -41.26 16.73 3.85
CA LEU A 567 -42.26 15.68 3.99
C LEU A 567 -42.36 15.17 5.43
N ILE A 568 -41.22 14.98 6.12
CA ILE A 568 -41.21 14.60 7.54
C ILE A 568 -41.83 15.70 8.40
N GLU A 569 -41.46 16.97 8.21
CA GLU A 569 -42.03 18.08 8.97
C GLU A 569 -43.54 18.23 8.75
N ARG A 570 -44.02 17.97 7.53
CA ARG A 570 -45.46 17.88 7.24
C ARG A 570 -46.13 16.75 8.03
N LYS A 571 -45.53 15.55 8.07
CA LYS A 571 -46.04 14.41 8.87
C LYS A 571 -46.08 14.69 10.37
N LEU A 572 -45.15 15.51 10.88
CA LEU A 572 -45.11 15.97 12.27
C LEU A 572 -46.09 17.13 12.56
N GLY A 573 -46.84 17.60 11.56
CA GLY A 573 -47.78 18.72 11.68
C GLY A 573 -47.11 20.10 11.70
N LYS A 574 -45.79 20.19 11.49
CA LYS A 574 -45.04 21.44 11.43
C LYS A 574 -45.13 22.06 10.03
N LEU A 575 -46.35 22.41 9.62
CA LEU A 575 -46.64 22.87 8.25
C LEU A 575 -45.84 24.10 7.82
N LYS A 576 -45.53 25.02 8.76
CA LYS A 576 -44.73 26.22 8.47
C LYS A 576 -43.28 25.88 8.12
N ASP A 577 -42.70 24.92 8.84
CA ASP A 577 -41.31 24.49 8.63
C ASP A 577 -41.21 23.72 7.32
N ALA A 578 -42.17 22.83 7.05
CA ALA A 578 -42.29 22.12 5.77
C ALA A 578 -42.39 23.07 4.57
N LEU A 579 -43.23 24.12 4.66
CA LEU A 579 -43.35 25.14 3.61
C LEU A 579 -42.04 25.89 3.37
N ALA A 580 -41.30 26.23 4.43
CA ALA A 580 -40.01 26.91 4.30
C ALA A 580 -38.98 26.04 3.56
N LEU A 581 -38.93 24.75 3.86
CA LEU A 581 -38.03 23.79 3.21
C LEU A 581 -38.39 23.58 1.73
N TYR A 582 -39.67 23.42 1.38
CA TYR A 582 -40.10 23.34 -0.03
C TYR A 582 -39.83 24.64 -0.79
N ASP A 583 -40.03 25.81 -0.16
CA ASP A 583 -39.69 27.10 -0.77
C ASP A 583 -38.19 27.24 -1.06
N GLU A 584 -37.33 26.65 -0.24
CA GLU A 584 -35.90 26.62 -0.49
C GLU A 584 -35.57 25.81 -1.75
N VAL A 585 -36.17 24.62 -1.91
CA VAL A 585 -36.01 23.77 -3.11
C VAL A 585 -36.50 24.50 -4.37
N LEU A 586 -37.64 25.20 -4.29
CA LEU A 586 -38.21 25.91 -5.43
C LEU A 586 -37.34 27.11 -5.88
N LYS A 587 -36.71 27.81 -4.93
CA LYS A 587 -35.87 29.00 -5.17
C LYS A 587 -34.42 28.65 -5.53
N SER A 588 -34.03 27.39 -5.42
CA SER A 588 -32.66 26.95 -5.67
C SER A 588 -32.39 26.52 -7.11
N ASP A 589 -31.22 25.93 -7.33
CA ASP A 589 -30.78 25.28 -8.56
C ASP A 589 -31.22 23.80 -8.65
N ALA A 590 -32.20 23.37 -7.84
CA ALA A 590 -32.78 22.04 -7.93
C ALA A 590 -33.29 21.72 -9.35
N ALA A 591 -33.16 20.45 -9.75
CA ALA A 591 -33.66 20.00 -11.03
C ALA A 591 -35.20 19.97 -11.04
N LEU A 592 -35.77 19.90 -12.26
CA LEU A 592 -37.22 20.00 -12.45
C LEU A 592 -38.01 18.92 -11.70
N PRO A 593 -37.58 17.65 -11.61
CA PRO A 593 -38.30 16.65 -10.82
C PRO A 593 -38.47 17.03 -9.35
N GLU A 594 -37.40 17.49 -8.69
CA GLU A 594 -37.41 17.89 -7.29
C GLU A 594 -38.26 19.14 -7.08
N LYS A 595 -38.25 20.08 -8.03
CA LYS A 595 -39.10 21.28 -7.99
C LYS A 595 -40.58 20.94 -8.18
N ARG A 596 -40.93 19.99 -9.05
CA ARG A 596 -42.32 19.53 -9.23
C ARG A 596 -42.86 18.89 -7.97
N GLU A 597 -42.07 18.03 -7.35
CA GLU A 597 -42.41 17.40 -6.08
C GLU A 597 -42.63 18.45 -4.99
N ALA A 598 -41.69 19.40 -4.83
CA ALA A 598 -41.82 20.48 -3.87
C ALA A 598 -43.07 21.35 -4.12
N LEU A 599 -43.37 21.66 -5.37
CA LEU A 599 -44.53 22.47 -5.75
C LEU A 599 -45.85 21.75 -5.46
N CYS A 600 -45.92 20.46 -5.80
CA CYS A 600 -47.10 19.64 -5.52
C CYS A 600 -47.33 19.50 -4.01
N ALA A 601 -46.28 19.20 -3.24
CA ALA A 601 -46.37 19.05 -1.79
C ALA A 601 -46.70 20.37 -1.07
N LYS A 602 -46.20 21.51 -1.58
CA LYS A 602 -46.59 22.84 -1.11
C LYS A 602 -48.09 23.11 -1.33
N GLY A 603 -48.62 22.75 -2.50
CA GLY A 603 -50.04 22.82 -2.78
C GLY A 603 -50.86 21.95 -1.83
N ASP A 604 -50.37 20.76 -1.50
CA ASP A 604 -51.04 19.86 -0.55
C ASP A 604 -51.13 20.45 0.84
N ILE A 605 -50.07 21.09 1.34
CA ILE A 605 -50.07 21.76 2.63
C ILE A 605 -51.11 22.89 2.67
N PHE A 606 -51.21 23.69 1.61
CA PHE A 606 -52.23 24.74 1.53
C PHE A 606 -53.65 24.16 1.44
N PHE A 607 -53.84 23.03 0.76
CA PHE A 607 -55.13 22.35 0.73
C PHE A 607 -55.53 21.84 2.12
N GLU A 608 -54.60 21.25 2.88
CA GLU A 608 -54.81 20.81 4.26
C GLU A 608 -55.16 22.00 5.17
N ALA A 609 -54.43 23.11 5.05
CA ALA A 609 -54.69 24.33 5.80
C ALA A 609 -56.03 25.00 5.42
N GLY A 610 -56.54 24.75 4.21
CA GLY A 610 -57.81 25.29 3.72
C GLY A 610 -59.01 24.97 4.61
N ALA A 611 -58.96 23.84 5.35
CA ALA A 611 -60.01 23.45 6.28
C ALA A 611 -60.15 24.42 7.47
N THR A 612 -59.09 25.14 7.84
CA THR A 612 -59.09 26.11 8.94
C THR A 612 -58.98 27.56 8.46
N ASP A 613 -58.30 27.80 7.33
CA ASP A 613 -58.21 29.10 6.67
C ASP A 613 -58.64 28.98 5.19
N PRO A 614 -59.88 29.36 4.83
CA PRO A 614 -60.39 29.25 3.46
C PRO A 614 -59.54 29.96 2.40
N ASN A 615 -58.75 30.98 2.76
CA ASN A 615 -57.82 31.63 1.82
C ASN A 615 -56.68 30.70 1.40
N SER A 616 -56.37 29.68 2.19
CA SER A 616 -55.35 28.69 1.86
C SER A 616 -55.77 27.81 0.67
N TYR A 617 -57.08 27.59 0.42
CA TYR A 617 -57.51 26.94 -0.83
C TYR A 617 -57.15 27.77 -2.06
N GLN A 618 -57.20 29.11 -1.97
CA GLN A 618 -56.80 29.98 -3.08
C GLN A 618 -55.29 29.85 -3.36
N ARG A 619 -54.47 29.79 -2.30
CA ARG A 619 -53.01 29.56 -2.44
C ARG A 619 -52.69 28.18 -3.01
N ALA A 620 -53.46 27.15 -2.62
CA ALA A 620 -53.32 25.81 -3.18
C ALA A 620 -53.62 25.81 -4.69
N ILE A 621 -54.71 26.46 -5.11
CA ILE A 621 -55.09 26.61 -6.53
C ILE A 621 -53.95 27.28 -7.31
N GLU A 622 -53.44 28.40 -6.84
CA GLU A 622 -52.33 29.12 -7.49
C GLU A 622 -51.07 28.24 -7.63
N THR A 623 -50.77 27.44 -6.61
CA THR A 623 -49.62 26.53 -6.61
C THR A 623 -49.81 25.38 -7.61
N TYR A 624 -51.00 24.78 -7.66
CA TYR A 624 -51.30 23.74 -8.62
C TYR A 624 -51.40 24.26 -10.05
N ASP A 625 -51.90 25.49 -10.26
CA ASP A 625 -51.89 26.15 -11.56
C ASP A 625 -50.46 26.37 -12.07
N GLN A 626 -49.54 26.75 -11.19
CA GLN A 626 -48.13 26.85 -11.54
C GLN A 626 -47.56 25.50 -12.00
N LEU A 627 -47.92 24.39 -11.33
CA LEU A 627 -47.48 23.04 -11.71
C LEU A 627 -48.13 22.56 -13.02
N ALA A 628 -49.42 22.82 -13.20
CA ALA A 628 -50.18 22.41 -14.38
C ALA A 628 -49.80 23.18 -15.65
N SER A 629 -49.29 24.41 -15.50
CA SER A 629 -48.87 25.28 -16.60
C SER A 629 -47.42 25.08 -17.05
N GLU A 630 -46.70 24.13 -16.46
CA GLU A 630 -45.32 23.81 -16.87
C GLU A 630 -45.29 23.27 -18.31
N LYS A 631 -44.59 23.99 -19.19
CA LYS A 631 -44.44 23.59 -20.60
C LYS A 631 -43.60 22.32 -20.70
N ASP A 632 -44.03 21.38 -21.54
CA ASP A 632 -43.38 20.09 -21.78
C ASP A 632 -43.22 19.21 -20.53
N GLY A 633 -44.01 19.46 -19.48
CA GLY A 633 -44.06 18.63 -18.27
C GLY A 633 -44.72 17.26 -18.52
N PRO A 634 -44.36 16.21 -17.75
CA PRO A 634 -45.05 14.92 -17.84
C PRO A 634 -46.55 15.07 -17.55
N THR A 635 -47.38 14.44 -18.38
CA THR A 635 -48.86 14.52 -18.29
C THR A 635 -49.38 14.17 -16.89
N GLU A 636 -48.74 13.22 -16.21
CA GLU A 636 -49.09 12.81 -14.84
C GLU A 636 -49.05 13.97 -13.84
N TRP A 637 -48.00 14.78 -13.83
CA TRP A 637 -47.86 15.91 -12.90
C TRP A 637 -48.90 16.99 -13.15
N ARG A 638 -49.18 17.27 -14.42
CA ARG A 638 -50.23 18.21 -14.81
C ARG A 638 -51.60 17.70 -14.37
N ASN A 639 -51.94 16.46 -14.68
CA ASN A 639 -53.24 15.88 -14.34
C ASN A 639 -53.43 15.77 -12.82
N GLN A 640 -52.38 15.40 -12.09
CA GLN A 640 -52.39 15.42 -10.63
C GLN A 640 -52.68 16.83 -10.08
N ALA A 641 -52.00 17.85 -10.61
CA ALA A 641 -52.17 19.24 -10.19
C ALA A 641 -53.59 19.75 -10.50
N LEU A 642 -54.08 19.55 -11.72
CA LEU A 642 -55.45 19.93 -12.12
C LEU A 642 -56.50 19.22 -11.25
N PHE A 643 -56.31 17.92 -10.96
CA PHE A 643 -57.23 17.18 -10.13
C PHE A 643 -57.27 17.76 -8.70
N LYS A 644 -56.10 18.03 -8.10
CA LYS A 644 -56.01 18.63 -6.78
C LYS A 644 -56.55 20.07 -6.75
N LYS A 645 -56.37 20.86 -7.82
CA LYS A 645 -57.02 22.17 -8.02
C LYS A 645 -58.53 22.05 -8.04
N GLY A 646 -59.09 21.10 -8.78
CA GLY A 646 -60.53 20.85 -8.82
C GLY A 646 -61.12 20.57 -7.44
N LEU A 647 -60.42 19.77 -6.62
CA LEU A 647 -60.80 19.53 -5.22
C LEU A 647 -60.77 20.81 -4.37
N CYS A 648 -59.79 21.71 -4.59
CA CYS A 648 -59.74 23.00 -3.88
C CYS A 648 -60.94 23.89 -4.24
N LEU A 649 -61.29 23.96 -5.53
CA LEU A 649 -62.43 24.75 -6.03
C LEU A 649 -63.75 24.23 -5.48
N GLU A 650 -63.92 22.91 -5.43
CA GLU A 650 -65.07 22.28 -4.79
C GLU A 650 -65.16 22.65 -3.30
N LYS A 651 -64.05 22.59 -2.56
CA LYS A 651 -64.01 22.99 -1.14
C LYS A 651 -64.32 24.48 -0.93
N LYS A 652 -64.06 25.34 -1.92
CA LYS A 652 -64.48 26.75 -1.96
C LYS A 652 -65.93 26.95 -2.40
N ASN A 653 -66.66 25.87 -2.69
CA ASN A 653 -68.01 25.88 -3.23
C ASN A 653 -68.14 26.50 -4.64
N ASP A 654 -67.04 26.56 -5.39
CA ASP A 654 -67.01 26.97 -6.80
C ASP A 654 -67.10 25.74 -7.71
N ARG A 655 -68.30 25.18 -7.78
CA ARG A 655 -68.57 23.91 -8.48
C ARG A 655 -68.37 24.01 -9.99
N ASP A 656 -68.72 25.14 -10.60
CA ASP A 656 -68.58 25.35 -12.03
C ASP A 656 -67.10 25.35 -12.44
N ALA A 657 -66.25 26.05 -11.69
CA ALA A 657 -64.80 26.05 -11.94
C ALA A 657 -64.16 24.69 -11.64
N ALA A 658 -64.61 23.99 -10.58
CA ALA A 658 -64.14 22.64 -10.27
C ALA A 658 -64.44 21.65 -11.42
N LEU A 659 -65.67 21.70 -11.93
CA LEU A 659 -66.11 20.87 -13.05
C LEU A 659 -65.32 21.18 -14.33
N ALA A 660 -65.12 22.46 -14.65
CA ALA A 660 -64.29 22.88 -15.78
C ALA A 660 -62.85 22.34 -15.66
N THR A 661 -62.26 22.42 -14.47
CA THR A 661 -60.90 21.92 -14.21
C THR A 661 -60.80 20.40 -14.39
N PHE A 662 -61.81 19.63 -13.97
CA PHE A 662 -61.83 18.18 -14.23
C PHE A 662 -62.02 17.86 -15.72
N TYR A 663 -62.80 18.66 -16.46
CA TYR A 663 -62.95 18.49 -17.90
C TYR A 663 -61.64 18.71 -18.66
N GLU A 664 -60.77 19.63 -18.23
CA GLU A 664 -59.45 19.82 -18.85
C GLU A 664 -58.63 18.52 -18.87
N ILE A 665 -58.73 17.69 -17.82
CA ILE A 665 -58.07 16.37 -17.76
C ILE A 665 -58.73 15.40 -18.75
N LEU A 666 -60.06 15.42 -18.85
CA LEU A 666 -60.83 14.49 -19.69
C LEU A 666 -60.70 14.79 -21.19
N GLU A 667 -60.61 16.07 -21.57
CA GLU A 667 -60.52 16.50 -22.97
C GLU A 667 -59.13 16.25 -23.58
N GLU A 668 -58.08 16.29 -22.76
CA GLU A 668 -56.71 16.05 -23.23
C GLU A 668 -56.43 14.56 -23.50
N GLU A 669 -57.00 13.65 -22.70
CA GLU A 669 -56.92 12.19 -22.89
C GLU A 669 -57.62 11.71 -24.18
N ALA A 670 -58.49 12.53 -24.79
CA ALA A 670 -59.15 12.20 -26.05
C ALA A 670 -58.25 12.35 -27.28
N ARG A 671 -56.98 12.78 -27.11
CA ARG A 671 -56.01 12.94 -28.21
C ARG A 671 -55.34 11.58 -28.56
N PRO A 672 -55.33 11.15 -29.83
CA PRO A 672 -54.86 9.81 -30.22
C PRO A 672 -53.37 9.52 -29.97
N ASP A 673 -52.56 10.57 -29.75
CA ASP A 673 -51.10 10.52 -29.92
C ASP A 673 -50.30 10.48 -28.59
N GLN A 674 -50.97 10.43 -27.43
CA GLN A 674 -50.32 10.46 -26.11
C GLN A 674 -50.49 9.18 -25.28
N ARG A 675 -49.50 8.89 -24.44
CA ARG A 675 -49.52 7.77 -23.48
C ARG A 675 -50.61 8.04 -22.43
N ARG A 676 -51.59 7.15 -22.30
CA ARG A 676 -52.76 7.32 -21.41
C ARG A 676 -52.37 7.31 -19.94
N ASP A 677 -52.76 8.34 -19.20
CA ASP A 677 -52.69 8.41 -17.74
C ASP A 677 -54.08 8.15 -17.16
N LEU A 678 -54.44 6.87 -17.17
CA LEU A 678 -55.76 6.44 -16.75
C LEU A 678 -56.03 6.72 -15.26
N PHE A 679 -54.99 6.85 -14.42
CA PHE A 679 -55.18 7.01 -12.98
C PHE A 679 -55.88 8.33 -12.65
N TRP A 680 -55.34 9.45 -13.12
CA TRP A 680 -55.93 10.76 -12.87
C TRP A 680 -57.15 11.02 -13.75
N TYR A 681 -57.19 10.45 -14.97
CA TYR A 681 -58.38 10.49 -15.83
C TYR A 681 -59.62 9.91 -15.14
N TYR A 682 -59.52 8.68 -14.60
CA TYR A 682 -60.65 8.09 -13.88
C TYR A 682 -61.02 8.91 -12.64
N LYS A 683 -60.04 9.37 -11.86
CA LYS A 683 -60.32 10.21 -10.68
C LYS A 683 -61.07 11.49 -11.04
N ALA A 684 -60.63 12.19 -12.09
CA ALA A 684 -61.27 13.41 -12.57
C ALA A 684 -62.69 13.13 -13.07
N GLY A 685 -62.87 12.10 -13.90
CA GLY A 685 -64.18 11.75 -14.45
C GLY A 685 -65.21 11.36 -13.38
N PHE A 686 -64.83 10.53 -12.41
CA PHE A 686 -65.75 10.19 -11.31
C PHE A 686 -66.12 11.42 -10.46
N ASN A 687 -65.19 12.36 -10.23
CA ASN A 687 -65.50 13.59 -9.49
C ASN A 687 -66.37 14.55 -10.31
N ALA A 688 -66.10 14.71 -11.61
CA ALA A 688 -66.93 15.50 -12.52
C ALA A 688 -68.36 14.95 -12.59
N SER A 689 -68.52 13.62 -12.79
CA SER A 689 -69.83 12.96 -12.81
C SER A 689 -70.57 13.14 -11.49
N ARG A 690 -69.88 13.01 -10.34
CA ARG A 690 -70.50 13.23 -9.03
C ARG A 690 -71.04 14.65 -8.88
N LEU A 691 -70.27 15.67 -9.28
CA LEU A 691 -70.73 17.07 -9.23
C LEU A 691 -71.96 17.30 -10.12
N LEU A 692 -71.99 16.68 -11.30
CA LEU A 692 -73.14 16.75 -12.21
C LEU A 692 -74.37 16.03 -11.66
N GLU A 693 -74.21 14.86 -11.03
CA GLU A 693 -75.28 14.16 -10.33
C GLU A 693 -75.86 15.02 -9.20
N GLU A 694 -75.01 15.62 -8.36
CA GLU A 694 -75.44 16.50 -7.26
C GLU A 694 -76.22 17.73 -7.78
N ASP A 695 -75.89 18.22 -8.98
CA ASP A 695 -76.59 19.34 -9.64
C ASP A 695 -77.78 18.88 -10.52
N SER A 696 -78.15 17.60 -10.46
CA SER A 696 -79.23 16.99 -11.26
C SER A 696 -79.04 17.07 -12.78
N LYS A 697 -77.80 17.17 -13.26
CA LYS A 697 -77.40 17.17 -14.68
C LYS A 697 -77.12 15.75 -15.16
N TRP A 698 -78.13 14.89 -15.11
CA TRP A 698 -78.02 13.45 -15.31
C TRP A 698 -77.50 13.03 -16.69
N GLU A 699 -77.93 13.70 -17.77
CA GLU A 699 -77.44 13.40 -19.13
C GLU A 699 -75.93 13.63 -19.25
N SER A 700 -75.43 14.71 -18.64
CA SER A 700 -74.02 15.07 -18.68
C SER A 700 -73.17 14.08 -17.87
N ALA A 701 -73.65 13.67 -16.69
CA ALA A 701 -72.99 12.64 -15.89
C ALA A 701 -72.92 11.29 -16.61
N ALA A 702 -74.02 10.88 -17.26
CA ALA A 702 -74.06 9.67 -18.08
C ALA A 702 -73.07 9.73 -19.24
N ALA A 703 -72.93 10.88 -19.92
CA ALA A 703 -71.96 11.05 -20.99
C ALA A 703 -70.50 10.88 -20.53
N ILE A 704 -70.15 11.35 -19.33
CA ILE A 704 -68.81 11.12 -18.76
C ILE A 704 -68.63 9.64 -18.40
N TYR A 705 -69.59 8.99 -17.75
CA TYR A 705 -69.46 7.57 -17.42
C TYR A 705 -69.34 6.66 -18.65
N ASP A 706 -70.01 7.00 -19.74
CA ASP A 706 -69.88 6.31 -21.03
C ASP A 706 -68.45 6.41 -21.58
N LYS A 707 -67.84 7.61 -21.52
CA LYS A 707 -66.42 7.82 -21.87
C LYS A 707 -65.47 7.05 -20.96
N LEU A 708 -65.71 7.05 -19.64
CA LEU A 708 -64.91 6.30 -18.67
C LEU A 708 -65.01 4.78 -18.91
N ALA A 709 -66.23 4.28 -19.18
CA ALA A 709 -66.47 2.89 -19.52
C ALA A 709 -65.72 2.47 -20.80
N ALA A 710 -65.71 3.32 -21.82
CA ALA A 710 -65.05 3.08 -23.10
C ALA A 710 -63.50 3.15 -23.02
N ALA A 711 -62.93 3.85 -22.03
CA ALA A 711 -61.49 4.06 -21.91
C ALA A 711 -60.68 2.77 -21.59
N GLY A 712 -61.31 1.75 -21.00
CA GLY A 712 -60.67 0.51 -20.55
C GLY A 712 -59.76 0.70 -19.31
N GLY A 713 -59.22 -0.37 -18.74
CA GLY A 713 -58.37 -0.29 -17.54
C GLY A 713 -59.10 -0.59 -16.22
N SER A 714 -58.44 -0.33 -15.10
CA SER A 714 -58.82 -0.89 -13.78
C SER A 714 -60.18 -0.47 -13.25
N ARG A 715 -60.74 0.66 -13.71
CA ARG A 715 -62.03 1.21 -13.24
C ARG A 715 -63.11 1.32 -14.32
N SER A 716 -62.91 0.70 -15.48
CA SER A 716 -63.88 0.71 -16.59
C SER A 716 -65.21 0.04 -16.21
N GLU A 717 -65.17 -1.12 -15.53
CA GLU A 717 -66.38 -1.83 -15.09
C GLU A 717 -67.16 -1.07 -14.02
N GLU A 718 -66.46 -0.38 -13.12
CA GLU A 718 -67.07 0.51 -12.12
C GLU A 718 -67.86 1.64 -12.82
N ALA A 719 -67.28 2.25 -13.85
CA ALA A 719 -67.94 3.29 -14.63
C ALA A 719 -69.16 2.76 -15.40
N LYS A 720 -69.08 1.57 -16.00
CA LYS A 720 -70.22 0.91 -16.67
C LYS A 720 -71.37 0.64 -15.71
N ALA A 721 -71.07 0.17 -14.50
CA ALA A 721 -72.09 -0.09 -13.50
C ALA A 721 -72.83 1.20 -13.08
N ARG A 722 -72.08 2.31 -12.84
CA ARG A 722 -72.69 3.61 -12.52
C ARG A 722 -73.49 4.18 -13.69
N LEU A 723 -73.00 4.04 -14.93
CA LEU A 723 -73.72 4.43 -16.15
C LEU A 723 -75.07 3.71 -16.29
N ASN A 724 -75.11 2.40 -16.04
CA ASN A 724 -76.35 1.64 -16.14
C ASN A 724 -77.35 2.07 -15.07
N ASN A 725 -76.88 2.31 -13.83
CA ASN A 725 -77.74 2.76 -12.74
C ASN A 725 -78.36 4.13 -13.04
N ILE A 726 -77.56 5.12 -13.44
CA ILE A 726 -78.06 6.47 -13.70
C ILE A 726 -79.06 6.51 -14.88
N ARG A 727 -78.85 5.67 -15.91
CA ARG A 727 -79.79 5.52 -17.04
C ARG A 727 -81.13 4.95 -16.60
N LEU A 728 -81.12 3.96 -15.71
CA LEU A 728 -82.33 3.34 -15.17
C LEU A 728 -83.10 4.27 -14.22
N GLU A 729 -82.39 4.94 -13.31
CA GLU A 729 -82.99 5.81 -12.28
C GLU A 729 -83.62 7.07 -12.89
N HIS A 730 -83.05 7.59 -13.98
CA HIS A 730 -83.48 8.86 -14.59
C HIS A 730 -84.04 8.71 -16.01
N PHE A 731 -84.34 7.48 -16.46
CA PHE A 731 -84.95 7.17 -17.77
C PHE A 731 -84.18 7.74 -18.97
N LEU A 732 -82.85 7.69 -18.92
CA LEU A 732 -81.97 8.15 -20.00
C LEU A 732 -81.75 7.02 -21.01
N TRP A 733 -82.74 6.82 -21.88
CA TRP A 733 -82.69 5.81 -22.94
C TRP A 733 -82.06 6.40 -24.20
N THR A 734 -81.00 5.77 -24.69
CA THR A 734 -80.42 6.06 -26.01
C THR A 734 -81.22 5.31 -27.07
N ASP A 735 -81.69 6.01 -28.10
CA ASP A 735 -82.25 5.41 -29.32
C ASP A 735 -81.21 4.58 -30.09
#